data_AF-A0A353MCV4-F1
#
_entry.id   AF-A0A353MCV4-F1
#
_cell.length_a   1.000
_cell.length_b   1.000
_cell.length_c   1.000
_cell.angle_alpha   90.00
_cell.angle_beta   90.00
_cell.angle_gamma   90.00
#
_symmetry.space_group_name_H-M   'P 1'
#
loop_
_entity.id
_entity.type
_entity.pdbx_description
1 polymer ?
#
loop_
_entity_poly.entity_id
_entity_poly.type
_entity_poly.pdbx_seq_one_letter_code
_entity_poly.pdbx_strand_id
1 'polypeptide(L)'
;MGQQPDPGQAARILVIDDSPTQAKLLEQVLTAHGYRVFVSKNGTEALVHILAHPPDLVISDIMMPEMDGFELCRRVRSVDAVKGLPIILLTNLNDPTDVLHSLEAGADYFISKPYNSTLLLSRVSATLQKGAVCYRERSDGEVALNYHGQGYAINASKAQVIDLLLGTYELAAEKNREFLSAQKSLKRLNEELENRVAERTAELAHTIEDLRLEIAERENAQECVRRLNRLHSVLSETNKAVVHTKDRDTLFHSFCRIAVETGSFKLARICLVGEERGELKILAAQGAVGYLDGIKISSCEEPSGSGPTGISIREGTYYICNDFLGASITRPWHERGRAHGIRASASIALRQEERVIGALTLYADKKDYFDGRQVELLRQMGADISFALDNIVREGRRLEAERALLEETAARLTEREQNAQKIEMLAHYDSLTNLPNRFSLMVRLSQALELSKRFDSHLAVILIDLDRFKNINDSLGHHIGDILLFQVAARLSETIRSADIVARLGGDEFVVVLPVIRSGMGAAHAGSKIQHSLSQTYRVEGHDLNVTPSIGISVFPQDGETVEELMKNADLAMYHAKSEGRNNYQFFQKEMHLAAQARLVLECDLRGAIEREEFLLHYQPQIHIATGRVVGVEALVRWQHPQRGLVPPDMFIPIAEETGLILPIGDLVLKTACRQLAAWLSRGVAPFRMAVNLSARQFKQGNLPGLVTEIITEAGIDPHLLELEITESAAMNDPAAAILHLRRLREMGVELAIDDFGTGYSSLSYLKLFPVNRLKIDRSFVKDIETDPDDSAIAAATIALAHTLGKEVVAEGVETETQLSFLRDQQCDIVQGYLISRPLPAAEMAEYLRHNHLGRGSRLP
;
A
#
# COMPACT_ATOMS: atom_id res chain seq x y z
N MET A 1 -49.99 -78.31 -8.94
CA MET A 1 -49.83 -79.68 -8.39
C MET A 1 -49.38 -80.56 -9.53
N GLY A 2 -48.32 -81.33 -9.30
CA GLY A 2 -47.55 -82.01 -10.35
C GLY A 2 -48.25 -83.21 -10.98
N GLN A 3 -47.83 -83.50 -12.20
CA GLN A 3 -47.24 -84.75 -12.66
C GLN A 3 -47.11 -84.63 -14.18
N GLN A 4 -45.90 -84.33 -14.67
CA GLN A 4 -45.59 -84.57 -16.07
C GLN A 4 -45.44 -86.09 -16.25
N PRO A 5 -46.10 -86.68 -17.25
CA PRO A 5 -46.11 -88.12 -17.50
C PRO A 5 -44.75 -88.67 -17.93
N ASP A 6 -44.60 -89.98 -17.73
CA ASP A 6 -43.41 -90.82 -17.91
C ASP A 6 -42.62 -90.51 -19.21
N PRO A 7 -41.29 -90.30 -19.12
CA PRO A 7 -40.46 -89.81 -20.22
C PRO A 7 -40.02 -90.98 -21.12
N GLY A 8 -40.77 -91.20 -22.19
CA GLY A 8 -40.51 -92.32 -23.11
C GLY A 8 -40.74 -92.09 -24.59
N GLN A 9 -41.12 -90.89 -25.06
CA GLN A 9 -41.00 -90.36 -26.44
C GLN A 9 -41.90 -89.11 -26.55
N ALA A 10 -41.38 -87.91 -26.28
CA ALA A 10 -42.13 -86.68 -26.48
C ALA A 10 -42.35 -86.43 -27.98
N ALA A 11 -43.61 -86.28 -28.40
CA ALA A 11 -43.97 -86.01 -29.80
C ALA A 11 -43.26 -84.74 -30.30
N ARG A 12 -42.69 -84.84 -31.50
CA ARG A 12 -41.87 -83.83 -32.15
C ARG A 12 -42.77 -82.92 -32.96
N ILE A 13 -42.89 -81.66 -32.56
CA ILE A 13 -43.70 -80.67 -33.27
C ILE A 13 -42.77 -79.69 -33.99
N LEU A 14 -43.00 -79.49 -35.28
CA LEU A 14 -42.34 -78.43 -36.04
C LEU A 14 -43.27 -77.22 -36.10
N VAL A 15 -42.82 -76.11 -35.51
CA VAL A 15 -43.48 -74.81 -35.57
C VAL A 15 -42.80 -73.98 -36.65
N ILE A 16 -43.60 -73.41 -37.56
CA ILE A 16 -43.12 -72.62 -38.68
C ILE A 16 -43.82 -71.28 -38.63
N ASP A 17 -43.04 -70.24 -38.32
CA ASP A 17 -43.52 -68.87 -38.17
C ASP A 17 -42.33 -67.92 -38.42
N ASP A 18 -42.53 -66.91 -39.26
CA ASP A 18 -41.50 -65.95 -39.64
C ASP A 18 -41.27 -64.88 -38.57
N SER A 19 -42.22 -64.74 -37.63
CA SER A 19 -42.10 -63.90 -36.46
C SER A 19 -41.33 -64.63 -35.35
N PRO A 20 -40.10 -64.20 -35.00
CA PRO A 20 -39.32 -64.85 -33.95
C PRO A 20 -40.03 -64.84 -32.61
N THR A 21 -40.83 -63.81 -32.35
CA THR A 21 -41.59 -63.64 -31.11
C THR A 21 -42.76 -64.63 -31.00
N GLN A 22 -43.54 -64.80 -32.08
CA GLN A 22 -44.66 -65.76 -32.08
C GLN A 22 -44.15 -67.20 -32.05
N ALA A 23 -43.11 -67.48 -32.85
CA ALA A 23 -42.44 -68.76 -32.82
C ALA A 23 -41.93 -69.11 -31.41
N LYS A 24 -41.31 -68.15 -30.71
CA LYS A 24 -40.85 -68.32 -29.31
C LYS A 24 -41.99 -68.60 -28.34
N LEU A 25 -43.13 -67.92 -28.52
CA LEU A 25 -44.30 -68.11 -27.66
C LEU A 25 -44.93 -69.50 -27.86
N LEU A 26 -45.10 -69.92 -29.12
CA LEU A 26 -45.58 -71.27 -29.47
C LEU A 26 -44.62 -72.34 -28.95
N GLU A 27 -43.31 -72.14 -29.13
CA GLU A 27 -42.26 -72.98 -28.57
C GLU A 27 -42.40 -73.12 -27.05
N GLN A 28 -42.56 -72.00 -26.33
CA GLN A 28 -42.73 -72.00 -24.87
C GLN A 28 -44.01 -72.72 -24.43
N VAL A 29 -45.15 -72.44 -25.06
CA VAL A 29 -46.43 -73.06 -24.69
C VAL A 29 -46.39 -74.56 -24.92
N LEU A 30 -45.88 -75.02 -26.06
CA LEU A 30 -45.84 -76.45 -26.39
C LEU A 30 -44.78 -77.20 -25.58
N THR A 31 -43.61 -76.60 -25.36
CA THR A 31 -42.55 -77.19 -24.53
C THR A 31 -43.01 -77.32 -23.07
N ALA A 32 -43.73 -76.32 -22.53
CA ALA A 32 -44.31 -76.39 -21.19
C ALA A 32 -45.30 -77.56 -21.02
N HIS A 33 -45.93 -78.02 -22.12
CA HIS A 33 -46.88 -79.13 -22.13
C HIS A 33 -46.25 -80.46 -22.57
N GLY A 34 -44.91 -80.57 -22.55
CA GLY A 34 -44.19 -81.83 -22.71
C GLY A 34 -43.89 -82.23 -24.16
N TYR A 35 -44.10 -81.36 -25.14
CA TYR A 35 -43.75 -81.62 -26.54
C TYR A 35 -42.30 -81.22 -26.85
N ARG A 36 -41.65 -81.93 -27.78
CA ARG A 36 -40.32 -81.56 -28.27
C ARG A 36 -40.47 -80.66 -29.49
N VAL A 37 -40.20 -79.38 -29.34
CA VAL A 37 -40.48 -78.39 -30.39
C VAL A 37 -39.22 -78.04 -31.18
N PHE A 38 -39.37 -78.00 -32.50
CA PHE A 38 -38.38 -77.45 -33.43
C PHE A 38 -39.00 -76.24 -34.11
N VAL A 39 -38.20 -75.22 -34.39
CA VAL A 39 -38.66 -73.97 -34.99
C VAL A 39 -37.93 -73.74 -36.31
N SER A 40 -38.68 -73.39 -37.35
CA SER A 40 -38.15 -72.92 -38.62
C SER A 40 -38.78 -71.58 -39.01
N LYS A 41 -38.02 -70.75 -39.72
CA LYS A 41 -38.40 -69.36 -40.00
C LYS A 41 -39.20 -69.18 -41.29
N ASN A 42 -39.23 -70.19 -42.16
CA ASN A 42 -39.98 -70.15 -43.40
C ASN A 42 -40.31 -71.57 -43.91
N GLY A 43 -41.26 -71.67 -44.85
CA GLY A 43 -41.67 -72.97 -45.40
C GLY A 43 -40.55 -73.71 -46.16
N THR A 44 -39.58 -73.01 -46.74
CA THR A 44 -38.48 -73.62 -47.49
C THR A 44 -37.52 -74.41 -46.60
N GLU A 45 -37.04 -73.79 -45.52
CA GLU A 45 -36.20 -74.41 -44.49
C GLU A 45 -36.97 -75.53 -43.79
N ALA A 46 -38.25 -75.30 -43.48
CA ALA A 46 -39.10 -76.29 -42.86
C ALA A 46 -39.29 -77.55 -43.73
N LEU A 47 -39.49 -77.40 -45.04
CA LEU A 47 -39.61 -78.54 -45.95
C LEU A 47 -38.33 -79.38 -46.00
N VAL A 48 -37.16 -78.74 -46.04
CA VAL A 48 -35.86 -79.43 -45.95
C VAL A 48 -35.77 -80.21 -44.64
N HIS A 49 -36.18 -79.60 -43.53
CA HIS A 49 -36.19 -80.25 -42.22
C HIS A 49 -37.18 -81.41 -42.13
N ILE A 50 -38.39 -81.26 -42.66
CA ILE A 50 -39.43 -82.32 -42.68
C ILE A 50 -38.94 -83.54 -43.47
N LEU A 51 -38.26 -83.33 -44.60
CA LEU A 51 -37.75 -84.43 -45.42
C LEU A 51 -36.54 -85.13 -44.79
N ALA A 52 -35.67 -84.38 -44.09
CA ALA A 52 -34.52 -84.96 -43.40
C ALA A 52 -34.92 -85.66 -42.08
N HIS A 53 -35.83 -85.06 -41.31
CA HIS A 53 -36.25 -85.52 -39.98
C HIS A 53 -37.76 -85.24 -39.79
N PRO A 54 -38.65 -86.15 -40.21
CA PRO A 54 -40.09 -85.88 -40.20
C PRO A 54 -40.63 -85.72 -38.76
N PRO A 55 -41.36 -84.63 -38.46
CA PRO A 55 -42.03 -84.42 -37.17
C PRO A 55 -43.33 -85.25 -37.08
N ASP A 56 -43.97 -85.24 -35.91
CA ASP A 56 -45.25 -85.91 -35.67
C ASP A 56 -46.45 -84.98 -35.95
N LEU A 57 -46.23 -83.66 -35.95
CA LEU A 57 -47.21 -82.62 -36.29
C LEU A 57 -46.49 -81.37 -36.79
N VAL A 58 -47.08 -80.69 -37.78
CA VAL A 58 -46.68 -79.36 -38.22
C VAL A 58 -47.72 -78.34 -37.83
N ILE A 59 -47.27 -77.25 -37.22
CA ILE A 59 -48.08 -76.05 -36.99
C ILE A 59 -47.44 -74.93 -37.79
N SER A 60 -48.17 -74.40 -38.77
CA SER A 60 -47.67 -73.39 -39.69
C SER A 60 -48.55 -72.15 -39.66
N ASP A 61 -47.92 -70.98 -39.63
CA ASP A 61 -48.62 -69.77 -40.06
C ASP A 61 -48.94 -69.87 -41.55
N ILE A 62 -50.03 -69.22 -41.96
CA ILE A 62 -50.39 -69.16 -43.39
C ILE A 62 -49.50 -68.16 -44.11
N MET A 63 -49.30 -66.97 -43.54
CA MET A 63 -48.59 -65.88 -44.21
C MET A 63 -47.12 -65.87 -43.82
N MET A 64 -46.25 -66.46 -44.65
CA MET A 64 -44.80 -66.52 -44.41
C MET A 64 -44.03 -66.16 -45.70
N PRO A 65 -42.82 -65.55 -45.59
CA PRO A 65 -41.98 -65.23 -46.74
C PRO A 65 -41.37 -66.49 -47.38
N GLU A 66 -41.01 -66.37 -48.66
CA GLU A 66 -40.48 -67.44 -49.54
C GLU A 66 -41.48 -68.57 -49.87
N MET A 67 -42.11 -69.17 -48.87
CA MET A 67 -43.12 -70.21 -49.02
C MET A 67 -44.18 -70.08 -47.93
N ASP A 68 -45.44 -69.87 -48.36
CA ASP A 68 -46.61 -69.73 -47.48
C ASP A 68 -47.11 -71.09 -46.93
N GLY A 69 -47.97 -71.06 -45.91
CA GLY A 69 -48.46 -72.27 -45.25
C GLY A 69 -49.33 -73.18 -46.15
N PHE A 70 -50.04 -72.61 -47.12
CA PHE A 70 -50.83 -73.39 -48.07
C PHE A 70 -49.93 -74.15 -49.05
N GLU A 71 -48.92 -73.47 -49.58
CA GLU A 71 -47.95 -74.03 -50.51
C GLU A 71 -47.07 -75.07 -49.82
N LEU A 72 -46.65 -74.83 -48.57
CA LEU A 72 -45.99 -75.84 -47.75
C LEU A 72 -46.88 -77.09 -47.61
N CYS A 73 -48.16 -76.92 -47.27
CA CYS A 73 -49.10 -78.04 -47.12
C CYS A 73 -49.22 -78.85 -48.42
N ARG A 74 -49.42 -78.17 -49.57
CA ARG A 74 -49.47 -78.82 -50.88
C ARG A 74 -48.20 -79.61 -51.20
N ARG A 75 -47.01 -79.04 -50.91
CA ARG A 75 -45.74 -79.72 -51.14
C ARG A 75 -45.55 -80.94 -50.25
N VAL A 76 -45.91 -80.87 -48.96
CA VAL A 76 -45.88 -82.03 -48.06
C VAL A 76 -46.83 -83.13 -48.55
N ARG A 77 -48.04 -82.76 -49.00
CA ARG A 77 -49.02 -83.71 -49.57
C ARG A 77 -48.55 -84.35 -50.88
N SER A 78 -47.65 -83.70 -51.62
CA SER A 78 -47.10 -84.22 -52.88
C SER A 78 -45.97 -85.25 -52.71
N VAL A 79 -45.39 -85.39 -51.50
CA VAL A 79 -44.28 -86.31 -51.23
C VAL A 79 -44.80 -87.54 -50.48
N ASP A 80 -44.79 -88.71 -51.12
CA ASP A 80 -45.37 -89.95 -50.58
C ASP A 80 -44.86 -90.33 -49.18
N ALA A 81 -43.59 -90.05 -48.87
CA ALA A 81 -43.00 -90.36 -47.57
C ALA A 81 -43.59 -89.55 -46.39
N VAL A 82 -44.16 -88.37 -46.66
CA VAL A 82 -44.67 -87.44 -45.63
C VAL A 82 -46.09 -86.94 -45.89
N LYS A 83 -46.78 -87.42 -46.94
CA LYS A 83 -48.14 -86.95 -47.29
C LYS A 83 -49.19 -87.16 -46.19
N GLY A 84 -48.98 -88.11 -45.28
CA GLY A 84 -49.84 -88.35 -44.12
C GLY A 84 -49.55 -87.49 -42.89
N LEU A 85 -48.54 -86.61 -42.94
CA LEU A 85 -48.14 -85.77 -41.81
C LEU A 85 -49.29 -84.80 -41.44
N PRO A 86 -49.80 -84.78 -40.20
CA PRO A 86 -50.86 -83.85 -39.82
C PRO A 86 -50.38 -82.40 -39.89
N ILE A 87 -51.19 -81.51 -40.47
CA ILE A 87 -50.86 -80.09 -40.59
C ILE A 87 -52.01 -79.23 -40.03
N ILE A 88 -51.68 -78.36 -39.08
CA ILE A 88 -52.58 -77.32 -38.57
C ILE A 88 -52.14 -75.97 -39.10
N LEU A 89 -53.06 -75.26 -39.75
CA LEU A 89 -52.85 -73.89 -40.23
C LEU A 89 -53.43 -72.86 -39.25
N LEU A 90 -52.68 -71.78 -39.02
CA LEU A 90 -53.13 -70.64 -38.23
C LEU A 90 -53.62 -69.51 -39.17
N THR A 91 -54.86 -69.05 -39.01
CA THR A 91 -55.53 -68.07 -39.90
C THR A 91 -56.08 -66.87 -39.12
N ASN A 92 -56.22 -65.68 -39.72
CA ASN A 92 -56.86 -64.50 -39.10
C ASN A 92 -58.39 -64.39 -39.36
N LEU A 93 -59.04 -65.39 -39.99
CA LEU A 93 -60.48 -65.48 -40.33
C LEU A 93 -61.19 -64.13 -40.52
N ASN A 94 -60.93 -63.46 -41.65
CA ASN A 94 -61.73 -62.30 -42.08
C ASN A 94 -62.50 -62.55 -43.39
N ASP A 95 -62.43 -63.75 -43.97
CA ASP A 95 -63.16 -64.13 -45.18
C ASP A 95 -63.60 -65.62 -45.13
N PRO A 96 -64.90 -65.94 -45.37
CA PRO A 96 -65.40 -67.32 -45.45
C PRO A 96 -64.67 -68.19 -46.50
N THR A 97 -64.00 -67.59 -47.48
CA THR A 97 -63.22 -68.30 -48.49
C THR A 97 -61.93 -68.93 -47.94
N ASP A 98 -61.35 -68.39 -46.86
CA ASP A 98 -60.16 -68.96 -46.21
C ASP A 98 -60.42 -70.36 -45.63
N VAL A 99 -61.65 -70.64 -45.20
CA VAL A 99 -62.07 -71.96 -44.71
C VAL A 99 -62.14 -72.98 -45.85
N LEU A 100 -62.66 -72.55 -47.01
CA LEU A 100 -62.73 -73.39 -48.21
C LEU A 100 -61.32 -73.68 -48.77
N HIS A 101 -60.46 -72.67 -48.90
CA HIS A 101 -59.07 -72.85 -49.38
C HIS A 101 -58.21 -73.71 -48.44
N SER A 102 -58.44 -73.66 -47.13
CA SER A 102 -57.75 -74.52 -46.16
C SER A 102 -58.10 -76.00 -46.34
N LEU A 103 -59.36 -76.30 -46.68
CA LEU A 103 -59.81 -77.66 -46.98
C LEU A 103 -59.24 -78.15 -48.32
N GLU A 104 -59.16 -77.28 -49.33
CA GLU A 104 -58.58 -77.63 -50.64
C GLU A 104 -57.07 -77.85 -50.60
N ALA A 105 -56.32 -77.11 -49.77
CA ALA A 105 -54.87 -77.29 -49.60
C ALA A 105 -54.49 -78.58 -48.84
N GLY A 106 -55.46 -79.31 -48.29
CA GLY A 106 -55.25 -80.59 -47.61
C GLY A 106 -54.81 -80.47 -46.14
N ALA A 107 -55.10 -79.34 -45.48
CA ALA A 107 -54.88 -79.17 -44.04
C ALA A 107 -55.93 -79.96 -43.24
N ASP A 108 -55.51 -80.56 -42.13
CA ASP A 108 -56.39 -81.39 -41.30
C ASP A 108 -57.26 -80.56 -40.35
N TYR A 109 -56.76 -79.39 -39.98
CA TYR A 109 -57.46 -78.45 -39.12
C TYR A 109 -56.95 -77.01 -39.32
N PHE A 110 -57.81 -76.05 -39.00
CA PHE A 110 -57.44 -74.63 -38.96
C PHE A 110 -57.81 -74.01 -37.61
N ILE A 111 -57.03 -73.03 -37.16
CA ILE A 111 -57.27 -72.29 -35.92
C ILE A 111 -57.21 -70.79 -36.21
N SER A 112 -58.22 -70.05 -35.75
CA SER A 112 -58.31 -68.60 -35.91
C SER A 112 -57.50 -67.83 -34.86
N LYS A 113 -56.63 -66.92 -35.30
CA LYS A 113 -55.92 -65.91 -34.51
C LYS A 113 -56.89 -64.73 -34.21
N PRO A 114 -56.86 -64.15 -33.00
CA PRO A 114 -56.11 -64.62 -31.83
C PRO A 114 -56.76 -65.87 -31.22
N TYR A 115 -55.94 -66.87 -30.89
CA TYR A 115 -56.41 -68.10 -30.23
C TYR A 115 -55.99 -68.11 -28.76
N ASN A 116 -56.83 -68.76 -27.93
CA ASN A 116 -56.49 -69.04 -26.53
C ASN A 116 -55.74 -70.38 -26.43
N SER A 117 -54.78 -70.48 -25.52
CA SER A 117 -53.98 -71.69 -25.24
C SER A 117 -54.81 -72.95 -25.00
N THR A 118 -55.99 -72.86 -24.37
CA THR A 118 -56.87 -74.01 -24.13
C THR A 118 -57.41 -74.61 -25.44
N LEU A 119 -57.81 -73.75 -26.37
CA LEU A 119 -58.30 -74.17 -27.68
C LEU A 119 -57.16 -74.74 -28.54
N LEU A 120 -56.00 -74.09 -28.54
CA LEU A 120 -54.80 -74.56 -29.25
C LEU A 120 -54.40 -75.98 -28.79
N LEU A 121 -54.26 -76.19 -27.48
CA LEU A 121 -53.86 -77.49 -26.91
C LEU A 121 -54.91 -78.57 -27.15
N SER A 122 -56.21 -78.25 -27.05
CA SER A 122 -57.30 -79.18 -27.34
C SER A 122 -57.25 -79.67 -28.79
N ARG A 123 -56.97 -78.78 -29.74
CA ARG A 123 -56.88 -79.13 -31.16
C ARG A 123 -55.59 -79.87 -31.52
N VAL A 124 -54.46 -79.50 -30.94
CA VAL A 124 -53.20 -80.25 -31.07
C VAL A 124 -53.37 -81.69 -30.56
N SER A 125 -53.97 -81.86 -29.38
CA SER A 125 -54.26 -83.18 -28.81
C SER A 125 -55.24 -83.99 -29.67
N ALA A 126 -56.36 -83.39 -30.09
CA ALA A 126 -57.35 -84.05 -30.93
C ALA A 126 -56.80 -84.46 -32.31
N THR A 127 -55.86 -83.70 -32.87
CA THR A 127 -55.25 -83.98 -34.18
C THR A 127 -54.22 -85.09 -34.08
N LEU A 128 -53.37 -85.08 -33.04
CA LEU A 128 -52.46 -86.19 -32.74
C LEU A 128 -53.22 -87.50 -32.41
N GLN A 129 -54.37 -87.41 -31.73
CA GLN A 129 -55.23 -88.56 -31.44
C GLN A 129 -55.97 -89.09 -32.69
N LYS A 130 -56.42 -88.21 -33.60
CA LYS A 130 -57.01 -88.61 -34.88
C LYS A 130 -55.99 -89.18 -35.87
N GLY A 131 -54.73 -88.73 -35.84
CA GLY A 131 -53.63 -89.35 -36.58
C GLY A 131 -53.34 -90.80 -36.18
N ALA A 132 -53.82 -91.24 -35.00
CA ALA A 132 -53.74 -92.63 -34.54
C ALA A 132 -54.94 -93.51 -34.98
N VAL A 133 -55.95 -92.96 -35.66
CA VAL A 133 -57.15 -93.69 -36.13
C VAL A 133 -57.46 -93.34 -37.59
N CYS A 134 -57.06 -94.26 -38.47
CA CYS A 134 -57.59 -94.53 -39.82
C CYS A 134 -57.09 -93.68 -41.00
N TYR A 135 -56.29 -94.33 -41.86
CA TYR A 135 -56.38 -94.19 -43.32
C TYR A 135 -56.55 -95.59 -43.93
N ARG A 136 -57.79 -96.10 -43.93
CA ARG A 136 -58.26 -97.09 -44.90
C ARG A 136 -59.70 -96.77 -45.27
N GLU A 137 -59.85 -96.47 -46.56
CA GLU A 137 -61.04 -96.62 -47.41
C GLU A 137 -62.36 -95.91 -47.01
N ARG A 138 -62.78 -94.99 -47.88
CA ARG A 138 -64.17 -94.56 -48.03
C ARG A 138 -64.80 -95.31 -49.20
N SER A 139 -65.98 -95.89 -48.99
CA SER A 139 -67.02 -96.01 -50.01
C SER A 139 -68.40 -96.27 -49.36
N ASP A 140 -69.34 -95.39 -49.70
CA ASP A 140 -70.82 -95.52 -49.74
C ASP A 140 -71.63 -96.03 -48.52
N GLY A 141 -72.70 -95.31 -48.17
CA GLY A 141 -73.76 -95.83 -47.31
C GLY A 141 -74.80 -94.79 -46.87
N GLU A 142 -76.04 -94.93 -47.33
CA GLU A 142 -77.23 -94.17 -46.89
C GLU A 142 -77.51 -94.31 -45.39
N VAL A 143 -78.16 -93.30 -44.78
CA VAL A 143 -78.58 -93.32 -43.37
C VAL A 143 -80.12 -93.38 -43.30
N ALA A 144 -80.66 -94.39 -42.62
CA ALA A 144 -82.10 -94.57 -42.46
C ALA A 144 -82.67 -93.67 -41.35
N LEU A 145 -83.71 -92.89 -41.66
CA LEU A 145 -84.42 -92.03 -40.71
C LEU A 145 -85.83 -92.58 -40.46
N ASN A 146 -86.22 -92.70 -39.18
CA ASN A 146 -87.45 -93.35 -38.75
C ASN A 146 -88.35 -92.32 -38.06
N TYR A 147 -89.44 -91.89 -38.73
CA TYR A 147 -90.37 -90.88 -38.22
C TYR A 147 -91.77 -91.47 -38.10
N HIS A 148 -92.38 -91.38 -36.91
CA HIS A 148 -93.65 -92.05 -36.55
C HIS A 148 -93.72 -93.55 -36.93
N GLY A 149 -92.59 -94.25 -36.78
CA GLY A 149 -92.54 -95.71 -36.94
C GLY A 149 -92.49 -96.22 -38.39
N GLN A 150 -92.36 -95.34 -39.39
CA GLN A 150 -92.05 -95.72 -40.77
C GLN A 150 -90.65 -95.24 -41.16
N GLY A 151 -89.85 -96.17 -41.70
CA GLY A 151 -88.48 -95.92 -42.14
C GLY A 151 -88.43 -95.41 -43.58
N TYR A 152 -87.77 -94.27 -43.79
CA TYR A 152 -87.50 -93.69 -45.10
C TYR A 152 -85.98 -93.66 -45.34
N ALA A 153 -85.53 -94.13 -46.51
CA ALA A 153 -84.13 -94.01 -46.94
C ALA A 153 -83.89 -92.65 -47.58
N ILE A 154 -83.01 -91.83 -47.01
CA ILE A 154 -82.66 -90.50 -47.52
C ILE A 154 -81.14 -90.29 -47.40
N ASN A 155 -80.51 -89.63 -48.39
CA ASN A 155 -79.07 -89.37 -48.37
C ASN A 155 -78.64 -88.41 -47.24
N ALA A 156 -77.39 -88.52 -46.78
CA ALA A 156 -76.84 -87.79 -45.63
C ALA A 156 -76.96 -86.26 -45.75
N SER A 157 -76.92 -85.72 -46.97
CA SER A 157 -77.12 -84.29 -47.25
C SER A 157 -78.55 -83.79 -46.97
N LYS A 158 -79.58 -84.63 -47.17
CA LYS A 158 -80.98 -84.24 -46.96
C LYS A 158 -81.44 -84.42 -45.51
N ALA A 159 -80.80 -85.29 -44.72
CA ALA A 159 -81.08 -85.47 -43.30
C ALA A 159 -80.70 -84.23 -42.47
N GLN A 160 -79.56 -83.59 -42.77
CA GLN A 160 -79.09 -82.39 -42.05
C GLN A 160 -80.00 -81.16 -42.24
N VAL A 161 -80.75 -81.09 -43.35
CA VAL A 161 -81.64 -79.95 -43.65
C VAL A 161 -82.98 -80.05 -42.93
N ILE A 162 -83.48 -81.27 -42.69
CA ILE A 162 -84.78 -81.49 -42.03
C ILE A 162 -84.69 -81.25 -40.51
N ASP A 163 -83.58 -81.64 -39.86
CA ASP A 163 -83.33 -81.32 -38.45
C ASP A 163 -83.21 -79.80 -38.21
N LEU A 164 -82.66 -79.07 -39.19
CA LEU A 164 -82.58 -77.61 -39.14
C LEU A 164 -83.98 -76.97 -39.12
N LEU A 165 -84.93 -77.49 -39.90
CA LEU A 165 -86.27 -76.91 -40.04
C LEU A 165 -87.15 -77.14 -38.79
N LEU A 166 -87.14 -78.33 -38.20
CA LEU A 166 -87.89 -78.62 -36.97
C LEU A 166 -87.41 -77.77 -35.78
N GLY A 167 -86.08 -77.58 -35.64
CA GLY A 167 -85.51 -76.74 -34.58
C GLY A 167 -85.88 -75.26 -34.71
N THR A 168 -86.09 -74.75 -35.93
CA THR A 168 -86.46 -73.33 -36.12
C THR A 168 -87.91 -73.02 -35.72
N TYR A 169 -88.83 -73.97 -35.87
CA TYR A 169 -90.25 -73.73 -35.59
C TYR A 169 -90.56 -73.72 -34.09
N GLU A 170 -89.97 -74.63 -33.32
CA GLU A 170 -90.14 -74.69 -31.87
C GLU A 170 -89.55 -73.43 -31.18
N LEU A 171 -88.40 -72.95 -31.66
CA LEU A 171 -87.77 -71.73 -31.18
C LEU A 171 -88.64 -70.49 -31.40
N ALA A 172 -89.37 -70.42 -32.52
CA ALA A 172 -90.25 -69.29 -32.83
C ALA A 172 -91.45 -69.21 -31.86
N ALA A 173 -92.04 -70.36 -31.48
CA ALA A 173 -93.17 -70.41 -30.56
C ALA A 173 -92.79 -70.03 -29.11
N GLU A 174 -91.56 -70.33 -28.70
CA GLU A 174 -91.02 -69.91 -27.41
C GLU A 174 -90.74 -68.39 -27.38
N LYS A 175 -90.10 -67.85 -28.42
CA LYS A 175 -89.79 -66.42 -28.53
C LYS A 175 -91.03 -65.53 -28.50
N ASN A 176 -92.13 -65.99 -29.09
CA ASN A 176 -93.37 -65.20 -29.12
C ASN A 176 -94.02 -65.08 -27.72
N ARG A 177 -93.89 -66.10 -26.87
CA ARG A 177 -94.35 -66.05 -25.47
C ARG A 177 -93.46 -65.14 -24.61
N GLU A 178 -92.15 -65.17 -24.81
CA GLU A 178 -91.22 -64.24 -24.15
C GLU A 178 -91.53 -62.77 -24.50
N PHE A 179 -91.85 -62.49 -25.77
CA PHE A 179 -92.13 -61.13 -26.25
C PHE A 179 -93.36 -60.50 -25.56
N LEU A 180 -94.45 -61.26 -25.41
CA LEU A 180 -95.67 -60.81 -24.73
C LEU A 180 -95.44 -60.51 -23.24
N SER A 181 -94.56 -61.27 -22.58
CA SER A 181 -94.16 -60.99 -21.19
C SER A 181 -93.31 -59.72 -21.09
N ALA A 182 -92.33 -59.57 -21.97
CA ALA A 182 -91.45 -58.39 -22.03
C ALA A 182 -92.24 -57.09 -22.28
N GLN A 183 -93.26 -57.14 -23.15
CA GLN A 183 -94.08 -55.98 -23.47
C GLN A 183 -94.89 -55.47 -22.26
N LYS A 184 -95.39 -56.37 -21.40
CA LYS A 184 -96.08 -55.99 -20.15
C LYS A 184 -95.12 -55.37 -19.14
N SER A 185 -93.92 -55.90 -18.99
CA SER A 185 -92.89 -55.36 -18.10
C SER A 185 -92.44 -53.97 -18.54
N LEU A 186 -92.22 -53.76 -19.85
CA LEU A 186 -91.86 -52.46 -20.42
C LEU A 186 -92.90 -51.38 -20.11
N LYS A 187 -94.20 -51.70 -20.21
CA LYS A 187 -95.26 -50.74 -19.95
C LYS A 187 -95.27 -50.26 -18.49
N ARG A 188 -95.09 -51.18 -17.53
CA ARG A 188 -94.94 -50.81 -16.11
C ARG A 188 -93.71 -49.95 -15.84
N LEU A 189 -92.57 -50.33 -16.42
CA LEU A 189 -91.32 -49.59 -16.23
C LEU A 189 -91.42 -48.15 -16.76
N ASN A 190 -92.16 -47.95 -17.86
CA ASN A 190 -92.30 -46.62 -18.46
C ASN A 190 -93.15 -45.68 -17.61
N GLU A 191 -94.28 -46.16 -17.06
CA GLU A 191 -95.09 -45.38 -16.11
C GLU A 191 -94.30 -45.01 -14.84
N GLU A 192 -93.46 -45.92 -14.35
CA GLU A 192 -92.59 -45.68 -13.19
C GLU A 192 -91.47 -44.68 -13.51
N LEU A 193 -90.93 -44.73 -14.74
CA LEU A 193 -89.91 -43.78 -15.21
C LEU A 193 -90.47 -42.37 -15.37
N GLU A 194 -91.67 -42.23 -15.93
CA GLU A 194 -92.33 -40.93 -16.11
C GLU A 194 -92.58 -40.22 -14.77
N ASN A 195 -93.05 -40.95 -13.76
CA ASN A 195 -93.23 -40.41 -12.41
C ASN A 195 -91.90 -39.97 -11.79
N ARG A 196 -90.84 -40.79 -11.93
CA ARG A 196 -89.50 -40.43 -11.43
C ARG A 196 -88.91 -39.22 -12.15
N VAL A 197 -89.16 -39.07 -13.46
CA VAL A 197 -88.72 -37.89 -14.22
C VAL A 197 -89.43 -36.64 -13.72
N ALA A 198 -90.74 -36.70 -13.48
CA ALA A 198 -91.52 -35.57 -12.96
C ALA A 198 -91.01 -35.12 -11.57
N GLU A 199 -90.83 -36.06 -10.64
CA GLU A 199 -90.26 -35.75 -9.30
C GLU A 199 -88.87 -35.13 -9.42
N ARG A 200 -88.00 -35.70 -10.27
CA ARG A 200 -86.62 -35.21 -10.40
C ARG A 200 -86.54 -33.83 -11.04
N THR A 201 -87.43 -33.50 -11.97
CA THR A 201 -87.47 -32.16 -12.57
C THR A 201 -87.88 -31.08 -11.57
N ALA A 202 -88.79 -31.37 -10.63
CA ALA A 202 -89.18 -30.44 -9.59
C ALA A 202 -88.06 -30.21 -8.56
N GLU A 203 -87.37 -31.28 -8.15
CA GLU A 203 -86.19 -31.17 -7.26
C GLU A 203 -85.07 -30.32 -7.90
N LEU A 204 -84.76 -30.57 -9.17
CA LEU A 204 -83.72 -29.83 -9.90
C LEU A 204 -84.01 -28.33 -10.01
N ALA A 205 -85.27 -27.94 -10.22
CA ALA A 205 -85.65 -26.54 -10.32
C ALA A 205 -85.38 -25.76 -9.01
N HIS A 206 -85.60 -26.39 -7.85
CA HIS A 206 -85.31 -25.77 -6.55
C HIS A 206 -83.80 -25.65 -6.31
N THR A 207 -83.03 -26.70 -6.62
CA THR A 207 -81.57 -26.69 -6.49
C THR A 207 -80.91 -25.62 -7.39
N ILE A 208 -81.44 -25.37 -8.58
CA ILE A 208 -80.90 -24.35 -9.49
C ILE A 208 -81.02 -22.94 -8.90
N GLU A 209 -82.11 -22.62 -8.19
CA GLU A 209 -82.30 -21.28 -7.62
C GLU A 209 -81.42 -21.07 -6.37
N ASP A 210 -81.28 -22.09 -5.53
CA ASP A 210 -80.34 -22.07 -4.40
C ASP A 210 -78.89 -21.89 -4.87
N LEU A 211 -78.49 -22.62 -5.92
CA LEU A 211 -77.16 -22.49 -6.52
C LEU A 211 -76.92 -21.10 -7.12
N ARG A 212 -77.94 -20.43 -7.66
CA ARG A 212 -77.80 -19.07 -8.20
C ARG A 212 -77.47 -18.04 -7.12
N LEU A 213 -78.15 -18.12 -5.98
CA LEU A 213 -77.87 -17.26 -4.83
C LEU A 213 -76.46 -17.51 -4.28
N GLU A 214 -76.04 -18.79 -4.17
CA GLU A 214 -74.70 -19.16 -3.71
C GLU A 214 -73.60 -18.70 -4.69
N ILE A 215 -73.83 -18.79 -6.00
CA ILE A 215 -72.91 -18.28 -7.02
C ILE A 215 -72.74 -16.76 -6.90
N ALA A 216 -73.83 -16.01 -6.72
CA ALA A 216 -73.77 -14.55 -6.59
C ALA A 216 -73.00 -14.10 -5.33
N GLU A 217 -73.21 -14.78 -4.20
CA GLU A 217 -72.43 -14.54 -2.97
C GLU A 217 -70.94 -14.88 -3.17
N ARG A 218 -70.66 -16.00 -3.85
CA ARG A 218 -69.29 -16.43 -4.14
C ARG A 218 -68.58 -15.47 -5.09
N GLU A 219 -69.26 -14.92 -6.09
CA GLU A 219 -68.69 -13.93 -7.02
C GLU A 219 -68.30 -12.62 -6.30
N ASN A 220 -69.15 -12.12 -5.40
CA ASN A 220 -68.84 -10.95 -4.58
C ASN A 220 -67.66 -11.22 -3.63
N ALA A 221 -67.62 -12.38 -2.98
CA ALA A 221 -66.50 -12.78 -2.13
C ALA A 221 -65.20 -12.91 -2.92
N GLN A 222 -65.25 -13.49 -4.12
CA GLN A 222 -64.09 -13.60 -5.02
C GLN A 222 -63.57 -12.22 -5.44
N GLU A 223 -64.45 -11.27 -5.75
CA GLU A 223 -64.06 -9.91 -6.12
C GLU A 223 -63.40 -9.16 -4.94
N CYS A 224 -63.90 -9.33 -3.71
CA CYS A 224 -63.24 -8.81 -2.52
C CYS A 224 -61.84 -9.41 -2.32
N VAL A 225 -61.69 -10.72 -2.50
CA VAL A 225 -60.39 -11.41 -2.43
C VAL A 225 -59.44 -10.93 -3.52
N ARG A 226 -59.92 -10.73 -4.76
CA ARG A 226 -59.10 -10.16 -5.85
C ARG A 226 -58.58 -8.76 -5.52
N ARG A 227 -59.42 -7.90 -4.94
CA ARG A 227 -59.00 -6.53 -4.52
C ARG A 227 -57.96 -6.58 -3.40
N LEU A 228 -58.16 -7.44 -2.41
CA LEU A 228 -57.20 -7.66 -1.33
C LEU A 228 -55.84 -8.15 -1.88
N ASN A 229 -55.86 -9.13 -2.80
CA ASN A 229 -54.64 -9.67 -3.42
C ASN A 229 -53.89 -8.62 -4.26
N ARG A 230 -54.60 -7.70 -4.93
CA ARG A 230 -53.97 -6.57 -5.63
C ARG A 230 -53.24 -5.65 -4.66
N LEU A 231 -53.87 -5.32 -3.53
CA LEU A 231 -53.24 -4.51 -2.48
C LEU A 231 -52.03 -5.21 -1.84
N HIS A 232 -52.10 -6.51 -1.59
CA HIS A 232 -50.94 -7.30 -1.17
C HIS A 232 -49.80 -7.29 -2.20
N SER A 233 -50.14 -7.31 -3.49
CA SER A 233 -49.15 -7.22 -4.57
C SER A 233 -48.48 -5.84 -4.60
N VAL A 234 -49.27 -4.76 -4.44
CA VAL A 234 -48.76 -3.39 -4.29
C VAL A 234 -47.79 -3.31 -3.12
N LEU A 235 -48.17 -3.82 -1.94
CA LEU A 235 -47.30 -3.85 -0.74
C LEU A 235 -46.00 -4.63 -1.00
N SER A 236 -46.08 -5.79 -1.65
CA SER A 236 -44.89 -6.60 -1.94
C SER A 236 -43.94 -5.94 -2.93
N GLU A 237 -44.45 -5.40 -4.04
CA GLU A 237 -43.64 -4.69 -5.05
C GLU A 237 -43.05 -3.40 -4.51
N THR A 238 -43.83 -2.71 -3.70
CA THR A 238 -43.40 -1.58 -2.89
C THR A 238 -42.20 -1.95 -2.01
N ASN A 239 -42.29 -3.04 -1.25
CA ASN A 239 -41.22 -3.44 -0.34
C ASN A 239 -39.96 -3.84 -1.11
N LYS A 240 -40.10 -4.39 -2.32
CA LYS A 240 -38.96 -4.58 -3.24
C LYS A 240 -38.37 -3.24 -3.68
N ALA A 241 -39.20 -2.26 -4.06
CA ALA A 241 -38.73 -0.94 -4.46
C ALA A 241 -38.01 -0.19 -3.33
N VAL A 242 -38.49 -0.33 -2.09
CA VAL A 242 -37.86 0.20 -0.86
C VAL A 242 -36.42 -0.29 -0.70
N VAL A 243 -36.18 -1.59 -0.89
CA VAL A 243 -34.83 -2.19 -0.70
C VAL A 243 -33.82 -1.68 -1.74
N HIS A 244 -34.27 -1.32 -2.94
CA HIS A 244 -33.39 -0.98 -4.05
C HIS A 244 -33.20 0.52 -4.27
N THR A 245 -33.85 1.36 -3.48
CA THR A 245 -33.84 2.81 -3.68
C THR A 245 -33.08 3.52 -2.56
N LYS A 246 -32.12 4.37 -2.95
CA LYS A 246 -31.33 5.21 -2.02
C LYS A 246 -31.81 6.66 -1.96
N ASP A 247 -32.78 7.02 -2.79
CA ASP A 247 -33.27 8.37 -2.98
C ASP A 247 -34.76 8.47 -2.63
N ARG A 248 -35.12 9.51 -1.88
CA ARG A 248 -36.49 9.71 -1.38
C ARG A 248 -37.48 9.95 -2.51
N ASP A 249 -37.12 10.76 -3.50
CA ASP A 249 -38.06 11.18 -4.54
C ASP A 249 -38.34 10.00 -5.50
N THR A 250 -37.31 9.24 -5.84
CA THR A 250 -37.42 7.98 -6.60
C THR A 250 -38.32 6.97 -5.90
N LEU A 251 -38.22 6.88 -4.57
CA LEU A 251 -39.07 6.01 -3.76
C LEU A 251 -40.55 6.44 -3.89
N PHE A 252 -40.84 7.72 -3.69
CA PHE A 252 -42.20 8.26 -3.77
C PHE A 252 -42.83 8.07 -5.16
N HIS A 253 -42.07 8.33 -6.23
CA HIS A 253 -42.55 8.10 -7.60
C HIS A 253 -42.82 6.63 -7.87
N SER A 254 -41.95 5.73 -7.43
CA SER A 254 -42.12 4.28 -7.59
C SER A 254 -43.39 3.79 -6.88
N PHE A 255 -43.64 4.28 -5.66
CA PHE A 255 -44.86 3.98 -4.92
C PHE A 255 -46.13 4.42 -5.64
N CYS A 256 -46.21 5.69 -6.06
CA CYS A 256 -47.38 6.20 -6.78
C CYS A 256 -47.62 5.41 -8.08
N ARG A 257 -46.54 5.04 -8.77
CA ARG A 257 -46.59 4.20 -9.97
C ARG A 257 -47.18 2.81 -9.69
N ILE A 258 -46.61 2.08 -8.73
CA ILE A 258 -47.06 0.72 -8.36
C ILE A 258 -48.52 0.74 -7.86
N ALA A 259 -48.90 1.74 -7.09
CA ALA A 259 -50.29 1.87 -6.61
C ALA A 259 -51.30 2.00 -7.77
N VAL A 260 -50.97 2.73 -8.84
CA VAL A 260 -51.86 2.88 -9.99
C VAL A 260 -51.78 1.68 -10.94
N GLU A 261 -50.57 1.23 -11.30
CA GLU A 261 -50.35 0.16 -12.27
C GLU A 261 -50.79 -1.21 -11.72
N THR A 262 -50.34 -1.56 -10.51
CA THR A 262 -50.59 -2.86 -9.87
C THR A 262 -51.86 -2.82 -9.01
N GLY A 263 -52.10 -1.71 -8.30
CA GLY A 263 -53.26 -1.56 -7.40
C GLY A 263 -54.55 -1.16 -8.11
N SER A 264 -54.48 -0.76 -9.39
CA SER A 264 -55.63 -0.25 -10.17
C SER A 264 -56.33 0.96 -9.53
N PHE A 265 -55.63 1.76 -8.73
CA PHE A 265 -56.17 3.01 -8.18
C PHE A 265 -56.28 4.07 -9.29
N LYS A 266 -57.30 4.94 -9.21
CA LYS A 266 -57.49 6.02 -10.19
C LYS A 266 -56.41 7.09 -10.08
N LEU A 267 -55.97 7.36 -8.87
CA LEU A 267 -54.93 8.34 -8.57
C LEU A 267 -54.24 7.93 -7.28
N ALA A 268 -52.91 7.99 -7.29
CA ALA A 268 -52.09 7.90 -6.09
C ALA A 268 -51.20 9.13 -6.02
N ARG A 269 -51.04 9.70 -4.83
CA ARG A 269 -50.16 10.85 -4.62
C ARG A 269 -49.48 10.84 -3.27
N ILE A 270 -48.31 11.47 -3.20
CA ILE A 270 -47.58 11.74 -1.96
C ILE A 270 -47.33 13.25 -1.89
N CYS A 271 -47.69 13.85 -0.76
CA CYS A 271 -47.41 15.24 -0.45
C CYS A 271 -46.62 15.37 0.85
N LEU A 272 -45.73 16.36 0.93
CA LEU A 272 -45.07 16.74 2.17
C LEU A 272 -45.60 18.09 2.67
N VAL A 273 -45.50 18.30 3.98
CA VAL A 273 -45.82 19.57 4.63
C VAL A 273 -44.69 20.56 4.31
N GLY A 274 -45.02 21.68 3.67
CA GLY A 274 -44.08 22.75 3.34
C GLY A 274 -43.69 23.61 4.56
N GLU A 275 -42.68 24.47 4.38
CA GLU A 275 -42.15 25.36 5.44
C GLU A 275 -43.08 26.54 5.76
N GLU A 276 -43.95 26.95 4.82
CA GLU A 276 -44.93 28.04 5.00
C GLU A 276 -46.33 27.49 5.36
N ARG A 277 -46.91 27.98 6.49
CA ARG A 277 -48.30 27.83 6.96
C ARG A 277 -49.11 26.62 6.44
N GLY A 278 -48.59 25.40 6.60
CA GLY A 278 -49.35 24.17 6.36
C GLY A 278 -49.74 23.91 4.90
N GLU A 279 -49.08 24.56 3.94
CA GLU A 279 -49.25 24.24 2.53
C GLU A 279 -48.66 22.85 2.21
N LEU A 280 -49.38 22.04 1.45
CA LEU A 280 -48.94 20.69 1.07
C LEU A 280 -48.32 20.71 -0.33
N LYS A 281 -47.04 20.38 -0.42
CA LYS A 281 -46.33 20.26 -1.69
C LYS A 281 -46.45 18.83 -2.21
N ILE A 282 -46.98 18.67 -3.43
CA ILE A 282 -47.06 17.38 -4.10
C ILE A 282 -45.67 17.04 -4.66
N LEU A 283 -45.08 15.93 -4.22
CA LEU A 283 -43.78 15.46 -4.71
C LEU A 283 -43.91 14.35 -5.75
N ALA A 284 -44.92 13.48 -5.60
CA ALA A 284 -45.18 12.42 -6.55
C ALA A 284 -46.69 12.24 -6.74
N ALA A 285 -47.11 11.99 -7.98
CA ALA A 285 -48.47 11.63 -8.33
C ALA A 285 -48.50 10.76 -9.59
N GLN A 286 -49.44 9.83 -9.68
CA GLN A 286 -49.67 8.97 -10.84
C GLN A 286 -51.17 8.74 -11.04
N GLY A 287 -51.62 8.54 -12.29
CA GLY A 287 -53.00 8.21 -12.63
C GLY A 287 -53.75 9.41 -13.22
N ALA A 288 -54.92 9.73 -12.68
CA ALA A 288 -55.71 10.90 -13.08
C ALA A 288 -55.11 12.23 -12.57
N VAL A 289 -53.87 12.53 -12.98
CA VAL A 289 -53.09 13.69 -12.48
C VAL A 289 -53.79 15.02 -12.78
N GLY A 290 -54.59 15.12 -13.85
CA GLY A 290 -55.38 16.32 -14.17
C GLY A 290 -56.39 16.75 -13.07
N TYR A 291 -56.73 15.85 -12.13
CA TYR A 291 -57.48 16.22 -10.92
C TYR A 291 -56.70 17.19 -10.00
N LEU A 292 -55.36 17.12 -10.04
CA LEU A 292 -54.46 17.87 -9.19
C LEU A 292 -54.17 19.29 -9.71
N ASP A 293 -54.58 19.61 -10.93
CA ASP A 293 -54.32 20.91 -11.54
C ASP A 293 -55.00 22.05 -10.77
N GLY A 294 -54.18 22.98 -10.26
CA GLY A 294 -54.64 24.12 -9.45
C GLY A 294 -55.42 23.71 -8.19
N ILE A 295 -55.17 22.52 -7.64
CA ILE A 295 -55.79 22.06 -6.39
C ILE A 295 -55.10 22.72 -5.19
N LYS A 296 -55.88 23.30 -4.28
CA LYS A 296 -55.38 23.83 -3.01
C LYS A 296 -55.75 22.90 -1.88
N ILE A 297 -54.73 22.37 -1.19
CA ILE A 297 -54.89 21.46 -0.06
C ILE A 297 -53.91 21.87 1.03
N SER A 298 -54.41 21.86 2.25
CA SER A 298 -53.70 22.37 3.42
C SER A 298 -53.75 21.35 4.55
N SER A 299 -52.79 21.41 5.46
CA SER A 299 -52.87 20.70 6.74
C SER A 299 -53.61 21.49 7.82
N CYS A 300 -53.99 22.75 7.58
CA CYS A 300 -54.68 23.62 8.56
C CYS A 300 -56.20 23.36 8.64
N GLU A 301 -56.84 23.81 9.72
CA GLU A 301 -58.31 23.75 9.91
C GLU A 301 -59.06 24.79 9.07
N GLU A 302 -59.03 24.61 7.75
CA GLU A 302 -59.70 25.45 6.76
C GLU A 302 -60.45 24.59 5.73
N PRO A 303 -61.33 25.15 4.89
CA PRO A 303 -62.06 24.36 3.89
C PRO A 303 -61.13 23.51 2.98
N SER A 304 -59.95 24.04 2.63
CA SER A 304 -58.88 23.35 1.89
C SER A 304 -58.15 22.25 2.66
N GLY A 305 -58.20 22.25 4.00
CA GLY A 305 -57.60 21.23 4.86
C GLY A 305 -58.59 20.31 5.56
N SER A 306 -59.89 20.47 5.24
CA SER A 306 -60.98 19.62 5.73
C SER A 306 -61.07 18.28 4.98
N GLY A 307 -60.27 18.09 3.92
CA GLY A 307 -60.22 16.86 3.15
C GLY A 307 -59.45 15.72 3.86
N PRO A 308 -59.59 14.48 3.37
CA PRO A 308 -58.93 13.29 3.93
C PRO A 308 -57.42 13.45 4.18
N THR A 309 -56.72 14.13 3.26
CA THR A 309 -55.28 14.38 3.37
C THR A 309 -54.92 15.30 4.53
N GLY A 310 -55.60 16.44 4.67
CA GLY A 310 -55.36 17.38 5.76
C GLY A 310 -55.67 16.78 7.13
N ILE A 311 -56.76 16.00 7.23
CA ILE A 311 -57.13 15.29 8.47
C ILE A 311 -56.06 14.25 8.84
N SER A 312 -55.64 13.41 7.89
CA SER A 312 -54.64 12.36 8.18
C SER A 312 -53.32 12.91 8.70
N ILE A 313 -52.90 14.08 8.21
CA ILE A 313 -51.66 14.76 8.65
C ILE A 313 -51.83 15.33 10.07
N ARG A 314 -52.96 16.01 10.35
CA ARG A 314 -53.23 16.59 11.69
C ARG A 314 -53.39 15.54 12.76
N GLU A 315 -54.14 14.48 12.47
CA GLU A 315 -54.34 13.37 13.39
C GLU A 315 -53.12 12.44 13.46
N GLY A 316 -52.18 12.59 12.51
CA GLY A 316 -50.95 11.83 12.42
C GLY A 316 -51.14 10.33 12.15
N THR A 317 -52.30 9.94 11.62
CA THR A 317 -52.66 8.53 11.38
C THR A 317 -53.19 8.33 9.96
N TYR A 318 -54.48 8.04 9.76
CA TYR A 318 -55.07 7.81 8.46
C TYR A 318 -56.52 8.28 8.45
N TYR A 319 -57.06 8.55 7.27
CA TYR A 319 -58.47 8.92 7.10
C TYR A 319 -59.05 8.26 5.85
N ILE A 320 -60.21 7.61 6.00
CA ILE A 320 -60.90 6.88 4.93
C ILE A 320 -62.23 7.56 4.62
N CYS A 321 -62.46 7.88 3.35
CA CYS A 321 -63.72 8.41 2.84
C CYS A 321 -64.26 7.47 1.76
N ASN A 322 -65.21 6.60 2.15
CA ASN A 322 -65.82 5.61 1.26
C ASN A 322 -66.94 6.17 0.36
N ASP A 323 -67.44 7.37 0.67
CA ASP A 323 -68.38 8.12 -0.16
C ASP A 323 -67.87 9.55 -0.41
N PHE A 324 -66.93 9.67 -1.35
CA PHE A 324 -66.26 10.93 -1.65
C PHE A 324 -67.21 12.01 -2.17
N LEU A 325 -68.28 11.64 -2.86
CA LEU A 325 -69.25 12.59 -3.43
C LEU A 325 -70.43 12.87 -2.48
N GLY A 326 -70.63 12.04 -1.45
CA GLY A 326 -71.67 12.22 -0.43
C GLY A 326 -71.18 12.88 0.86
N ALA A 327 -69.88 12.83 1.16
CA ALA A 327 -69.34 13.35 2.42
C ALA A 327 -69.24 14.89 2.43
N SER A 328 -69.58 15.52 3.56
CA SER A 328 -69.50 16.97 3.76
C SER A 328 -68.06 17.50 3.77
N ILE A 329 -67.13 16.70 4.28
CA ILE A 329 -65.70 17.00 4.38
C ILE A 329 -65.00 17.13 3.02
N THR A 330 -65.52 16.48 1.97
CA THR A 330 -64.95 16.49 0.61
C THR A 330 -65.68 17.46 -0.33
N ARG A 331 -66.66 18.22 0.18
CA ARG A 331 -67.51 19.14 -0.58
C ARG A 331 -66.75 20.09 -1.52
N PRO A 332 -65.60 20.69 -1.13
CA PRO A 332 -64.83 21.56 -2.02
C PRO A 332 -64.32 20.88 -3.30
N TRP A 333 -64.26 19.54 -3.32
CA TRP A 333 -63.74 18.76 -4.44
C TRP A 333 -64.79 17.89 -5.14
N HIS A 334 -66.08 17.98 -4.80
CA HIS A 334 -67.13 17.15 -5.40
C HIS A 334 -67.23 17.29 -6.92
N GLU A 335 -67.17 18.52 -7.44
CA GLU A 335 -67.26 18.81 -8.88
C GLU A 335 -66.07 18.19 -9.63
N ARG A 336 -64.85 18.41 -9.12
CA ARG A 336 -63.61 17.84 -9.69
C ARG A 336 -63.57 16.32 -9.57
N GLY A 337 -64.01 15.78 -8.44
CA GLY A 337 -64.08 14.34 -8.18
C GLY A 337 -65.06 13.65 -9.13
N ARG A 338 -66.21 14.28 -9.43
CA ARG A 338 -67.18 13.77 -10.41
C ARG A 338 -66.59 13.76 -11.82
N ALA A 339 -65.90 14.83 -12.22
CA ALA A 339 -65.28 14.94 -13.54
C ALA A 339 -64.19 13.87 -13.79
N HIS A 340 -63.52 13.41 -12.73
CA HIS A 340 -62.43 12.42 -12.81
C HIS A 340 -62.81 11.02 -12.30
N GLY A 341 -64.10 10.78 -12.02
CA GLY A 341 -64.61 9.46 -11.62
C GLY A 341 -64.17 8.97 -10.24
N ILE A 342 -63.85 9.88 -9.32
CA ILE A 342 -63.44 9.56 -7.94
C ILE A 342 -64.69 9.35 -7.08
N ARG A 343 -64.76 8.20 -6.41
CA ARG A 343 -65.89 7.80 -5.55
C ARG A 343 -65.50 7.46 -4.12
N ALA A 344 -64.24 7.13 -3.87
CA ALA A 344 -63.69 6.93 -2.53
C ALA A 344 -62.23 7.39 -2.47
N SER A 345 -61.72 7.70 -1.27
CA SER A 345 -60.33 8.05 -1.04
C SER A 345 -59.81 7.57 0.32
N ALA A 346 -58.55 7.16 0.38
CA ALA A 346 -57.85 6.80 1.61
C ALA A 346 -56.58 7.65 1.72
N SER A 347 -56.34 8.28 2.87
CA SER A 347 -55.13 9.05 3.13
C SER A 347 -54.40 8.56 4.37
N ILE A 348 -53.08 8.52 4.33
CA ILE A 348 -52.22 7.92 5.36
C ILE A 348 -51.06 8.87 5.62
N ALA A 349 -50.82 9.21 6.87
CA ALA A 349 -49.70 10.03 7.29
C ALA A 349 -48.37 9.28 7.10
N LEU A 350 -47.39 9.99 6.54
CA LEU A 350 -46.01 9.53 6.44
C LEU A 350 -45.19 10.18 7.55
N ARG A 351 -44.34 9.39 8.19
CA ARG A 351 -43.51 9.83 9.31
C ARG A 351 -42.02 9.68 9.01
N GLN A 352 -41.22 10.53 9.63
CA GLN A 352 -39.76 10.45 9.66
C GLN A 352 -39.29 10.92 11.03
N GLU A 353 -38.45 10.13 11.71
CA GLU A 353 -37.98 10.38 13.08
C GLU A 353 -39.13 10.84 14.03
N GLU A 354 -40.24 10.08 14.04
CA GLU A 354 -41.50 10.31 14.78
C GLU A 354 -42.36 11.53 14.36
N ARG A 355 -41.85 12.41 13.49
CA ARG A 355 -42.58 13.58 12.98
C ARG A 355 -43.39 13.23 11.74
N VAL A 356 -44.64 13.70 11.66
CA VAL A 356 -45.44 13.62 10.43
C VAL A 356 -44.87 14.61 9.42
N ILE A 357 -44.37 14.08 8.31
CA ILE A 357 -43.74 14.88 7.24
C ILE A 357 -44.67 15.07 6.04
N GLY A 358 -45.75 14.30 5.94
CA GLY A 358 -46.61 14.31 4.77
C GLY A 358 -47.71 13.26 4.81
N ALA A 359 -48.33 13.00 3.66
CA ALA A 359 -49.32 11.95 3.50
C ALA A 359 -49.30 11.30 2.11
N LEU A 360 -49.61 10.01 2.08
CA LEU A 360 -49.97 9.23 0.90
C LEU A 360 -51.49 9.21 0.76
N THR A 361 -52.01 9.63 -0.39
CA THR A 361 -53.45 9.60 -0.67
C THR A 361 -53.75 8.76 -1.93
N LEU A 362 -54.68 7.81 -1.80
CA LEU A 362 -55.16 6.93 -2.85
C LEU A 362 -56.63 7.21 -3.16
N TYR A 363 -57.01 7.15 -4.43
CA TYR A 363 -58.37 7.41 -4.90
C TYR A 363 -58.90 6.22 -5.71
N ALA A 364 -60.15 5.84 -5.45
CA ALA A 364 -60.84 4.73 -6.09
C ALA A 364 -62.13 5.19 -6.80
N ASP A 365 -62.60 4.39 -7.75
CA ASP A 365 -63.74 4.70 -8.64
C ASP A 365 -65.08 4.08 -8.22
N LYS A 366 -65.10 3.33 -7.12
CA LYS A 366 -66.32 2.79 -6.53
C LYS A 366 -66.55 3.35 -5.13
N LYS A 367 -67.83 3.46 -4.76
CA LYS A 367 -68.25 3.74 -3.39
C LYS A 367 -67.96 2.50 -2.53
N ASP A 368 -67.69 2.69 -1.24
CA ASP A 368 -67.42 1.61 -0.27
C ASP A 368 -66.26 0.70 -0.72
N TYR A 369 -65.26 1.30 -1.35
CA TYR A 369 -64.11 0.58 -1.89
C TYR A 369 -63.21 0.02 -0.79
N PHE A 370 -62.97 0.80 0.28
CA PHE A 370 -62.03 0.47 1.35
C PHE A 370 -62.72 -0.25 2.52
N ASP A 371 -62.43 -1.53 2.69
CA ASP A 371 -62.86 -2.33 3.85
C ASP A 371 -61.82 -2.35 4.99
N GLY A 372 -62.18 -2.90 6.15
CA GLY A 372 -61.28 -2.93 7.32
C GLY A 372 -59.96 -3.65 7.11
N ARG A 373 -59.90 -4.69 6.25
CA ARG A 373 -58.65 -5.43 5.96
C ARG A 373 -57.74 -4.64 5.04
N GLN A 374 -58.32 -3.95 4.06
CA GLN A 374 -57.59 -3.08 3.14
C GLN A 374 -57.02 -1.86 3.86
N VAL A 375 -57.77 -1.27 4.79
CA VAL A 375 -57.28 -0.17 5.63
C VAL A 375 -56.06 -0.59 6.43
N GLU A 376 -56.05 -1.79 7.01
CA GLU A 376 -54.89 -2.27 7.76
C GLU A 376 -53.65 -2.48 6.87
N LEU A 377 -53.83 -3.04 5.66
CA LEU A 377 -52.74 -3.16 4.69
C LEU A 377 -52.19 -1.80 4.25
N LEU A 378 -53.07 -0.82 4.05
CA LEU A 378 -52.69 0.54 3.73
C LEU A 378 -51.88 1.17 4.88
N ARG A 379 -52.29 0.98 6.13
CA ARG A 379 -51.53 1.43 7.30
C ARG A 379 -50.15 0.79 7.36
N GLN A 380 -50.06 -0.52 7.10
CA GLN A 380 -48.79 -1.22 7.00
C GLN A 380 -47.90 -0.61 5.90
N MET A 381 -48.46 -0.33 4.72
CA MET A 381 -47.72 0.34 3.65
C MET A 381 -47.16 1.69 4.12
N GLY A 382 -47.98 2.53 4.79
CA GLY A 382 -47.55 3.81 5.34
C GLY A 382 -46.39 3.69 6.34
N ALA A 383 -46.42 2.66 7.19
CA ALA A 383 -45.33 2.35 8.11
C ALA A 383 -44.05 1.88 7.38
N ASP A 384 -44.19 1.02 6.37
CA ASP A 384 -43.07 0.54 5.56
C ASP A 384 -42.39 1.69 4.79
N ILE A 385 -43.16 2.65 4.25
CA ILE A 385 -42.58 3.88 3.64
C ILE A 385 -41.82 4.68 4.69
N SER A 386 -42.44 4.89 5.86
CA SER A 386 -41.84 5.70 6.93
C SER A 386 -40.52 5.08 7.40
N PHE A 387 -40.47 3.76 7.55
CA PHE A 387 -39.26 3.01 7.87
C PHE A 387 -38.18 3.14 6.77
N ALA A 388 -38.58 3.05 5.50
CA ALA A 388 -37.66 3.25 4.37
C ALA A 388 -36.99 4.64 4.40
N LEU A 389 -37.77 5.69 4.71
CA LEU A 389 -37.27 7.05 4.81
C LEU A 389 -36.26 7.23 5.96
N ASP A 390 -36.53 6.63 7.12
CA ASP A 390 -35.60 6.64 8.24
C ASP A 390 -34.29 5.90 7.88
N ASN A 391 -34.38 4.79 7.15
CA ASN A 391 -33.21 4.03 6.72
C ASN A 391 -32.35 4.82 5.72
N ILE A 392 -32.96 5.52 4.76
CA ILE A 392 -32.24 6.38 3.80
C ILE A 392 -31.43 7.47 4.53
N VAL A 393 -32.03 8.12 5.53
CA VAL A 393 -31.33 9.16 6.32
C VAL A 393 -30.19 8.58 7.14
N ARG A 394 -30.40 7.42 7.80
CA ARG A 394 -29.37 6.73 8.58
C ARG A 394 -28.19 6.31 7.71
N GLU A 395 -28.47 5.78 6.53
CA GLU A 395 -27.44 5.36 5.57
C GLU A 395 -26.63 6.56 5.05
N GLY A 396 -27.28 7.70 4.79
CA GLY A 396 -26.59 8.95 4.44
C GLY A 396 -25.62 9.42 5.54
N ARG A 397 -26.09 9.49 6.79
CA ARG A 397 -25.23 9.83 7.95
C ARG A 397 -24.06 8.85 8.11
N ARG A 398 -24.27 7.55 7.86
CA ARG A 398 -23.23 6.53 7.92
C ARG A 398 -22.13 6.76 6.88
N LEU A 399 -22.51 6.99 5.62
CA LEU A 399 -21.57 7.22 4.53
C LEU A 399 -20.75 8.51 4.73
N GLU A 400 -21.36 9.57 5.27
CA GLU A 400 -20.65 10.80 5.63
C GLU A 400 -19.63 10.57 6.75
N ALA A 401 -20.00 9.82 7.79
CA ALA A 401 -19.09 9.47 8.88
C ALA A 401 -17.93 8.57 8.42
N GLU A 402 -18.21 7.58 7.56
CA GLU A 402 -17.18 6.70 6.98
C GLU A 402 -16.20 7.49 6.10
N ARG A 403 -16.72 8.42 5.29
CA ARG A 403 -15.88 9.31 4.47
C ARG A 403 -15.00 10.22 5.34
N ALA A 404 -15.55 10.81 6.40
CA ALA A 404 -14.78 11.65 7.33
C ALA A 404 -13.65 10.85 8.01
N LEU A 405 -13.92 9.60 8.42
CA LEU A 405 -12.92 8.71 9.00
C LEU A 405 -11.83 8.31 7.99
N LEU A 406 -12.20 8.07 6.72
CA LEU A 406 -11.25 7.78 5.65
C LEU A 406 -10.34 8.98 5.35
N GLU A 407 -10.90 10.19 5.32
CA GLU A 407 -10.12 11.43 5.13
C GLU A 407 -9.16 11.67 6.31
N GLU A 408 -9.62 11.47 7.56
CA GLU A 408 -8.78 11.58 8.76
C GLU A 408 -7.66 10.53 8.78
N THR A 409 -7.98 9.27 8.48
CA THR A 409 -6.98 8.18 8.44
C THR A 409 -5.97 8.37 7.32
N ALA A 410 -6.39 8.82 6.13
CA ALA A 410 -5.49 9.15 5.03
C ALA A 410 -4.53 10.30 5.39
N ALA A 411 -5.03 11.36 6.04
CA ALA A 411 -4.19 12.46 6.53
C ALA A 411 -3.16 11.96 7.55
N ARG A 412 -3.58 11.12 8.51
CA ARG A 412 -2.71 10.56 9.55
C ARG A 412 -1.65 9.60 8.99
N LEU A 413 -1.99 8.80 7.97
CA LEU A 413 -1.03 7.95 7.26
C LEU A 413 0.02 8.79 6.52
N THR A 414 -0.43 9.82 5.81
CA THR A 414 0.47 10.74 5.09
C THR A 414 1.44 11.44 6.04
N GLU A 415 0.95 11.94 7.17
CA GLU A 415 1.79 12.56 8.21
C GLU A 415 2.81 11.56 8.78
N ARG A 416 2.38 10.30 9.01
CA ARG A 416 3.26 9.25 9.53
C ARG A 416 4.35 8.88 8.52
N GLU A 417 4.04 8.79 7.23
CA GLU A 417 5.03 8.53 6.18
C GLU A 417 6.04 9.66 6.06
N GLN A 418 5.59 10.93 6.06
CA GLN A 418 6.48 12.09 6.04
C GLN A 418 7.39 12.12 7.27
N ASN A 419 6.85 11.83 8.45
CA ASN A 419 7.65 11.75 9.67
C ASN A 419 8.64 10.58 9.63
N ALA A 420 8.25 9.41 9.10
CA ALA A 420 9.15 8.27 8.95
C ALA A 420 10.32 8.60 8.00
N GLN A 421 10.05 9.20 6.83
CA GLN A 421 11.08 9.65 5.89
C GLN A 421 12.00 10.70 6.53
N LYS A 422 11.43 11.64 7.30
CA LYS A 422 12.21 12.66 7.99
C LYS A 422 13.09 12.07 9.10
N ILE A 423 12.59 11.08 9.83
CA ILE A 423 13.37 10.32 10.83
C ILE A 423 14.51 9.57 10.14
N GLU A 424 14.24 8.88 9.03
CA GLU A 424 15.27 8.16 8.26
C GLU A 424 16.34 9.12 7.72
N MET A 425 15.93 10.27 7.19
CA MET A 425 16.86 11.31 6.74
C MET A 425 17.74 11.82 7.89
N LEU A 426 17.16 12.16 9.05
CA LEU A 426 17.91 12.66 10.21
C LEU A 426 18.80 11.59 10.85
N ALA A 427 18.39 10.32 10.79
CA ALA A 427 19.17 9.20 11.31
C ALA A 427 20.45 8.97 10.50
N HIS A 428 20.43 9.26 9.20
CA HIS A 428 21.52 8.90 8.28
C HIS A 428 22.27 10.07 7.65
N TYR A 429 21.70 11.26 7.57
CA TYR A 429 22.25 12.41 6.85
C TYR A 429 22.28 13.67 7.70
N ASP A 430 23.23 14.56 7.41
CA ASP A 430 23.32 15.91 7.97
C ASP A 430 22.25 16.81 7.35
N SER A 431 21.48 17.52 8.19
CA SER A 431 20.32 18.28 7.73
C SER A 431 20.65 19.51 6.89
N LEU A 432 21.90 20.00 6.96
CA LEU A 432 22.33 21.17 6.20
C LEU A 432 22.96 20.78 4.86
N THR A 433 23.88 19.82 4.87
CA THR A 433 24.70 19.46 3.69
C THR A 433 24.18 18.26 2.91
N ASN A 434 23.22 17.52 3.47
CA ASN A 434 22.72 16.25 2.93
C ASN A 434 23.82 15.16 2.75
N LEU A 435 24.99 15.37 3.36
CA LEU A 435 26.04 14.37 3.44
C LEU A 435 25.71 13.34 4.52
N PRO A 436 26.23 12.10 4.43
CA PRO A 436 26.20 11.15 5.52
C PRO A 436 26.63 11.79 6.85
N ASN A 437 25.83 11.58 7.90
CA ASN A 437 26.17 12.03 9.24
C ASN A 437 27.21 11.10 9.89
N ARG A 438 27.63 11.45 11.11
CA ARG A 438 28.57 10.63 11.89
C ARG A 438 28.15 9.16 12.02
N PHE A 439 26.87 8.88 12.24
CA PHE A 439 26.39 7.49 12.38
C PHE A 439 26.58 6.70 11.08
N SER A 440 26.12 7.24 9.95
CA SER A 440 26.29 6.62 8.63
C SER A 440 27.75 6.44 8.24
N LEU A 441 28.61 7.42 8.56
CA LEU A 441 30.04 7.31 8.34
C LEU A 441 30.62 6.11 9.08
N MET A 442 30.35 5.97 10.38
CA MET A 442 30.91 4.88 11.18
C MET A 442 30.52 3.50 10.67
N VAL A 443 29.25 3.33 10.26
CA VAL A 443 28.76 2.07 9.67
C VAL A 443 29.49 1.76 8.36
N ARG A 444 29.58 2.74 7.45
CA ARG A 444 30.22 2.55 6.13
C ARG A 444 31.73 2.35 6.24
N LEU A 445 32.39 3.08 7.13
CA LEU A 445 33.83 2.96 7.40
C LEU A 445 34.16 1.60 8.03
N SER A 446 33.34 1.12 8.97
CA SER A 446 33.49 -0.23 9.54
C SER A 446 33.40 -1.31 8.47
N GLN A 447 32.43 -1.20 7.56
CA GLN A 447 32.29 -2.14 6.43
C GLN A 447 33.49 -2.08 5.47
N ALA A 448 33.95 -0.87 5.13
CA ALA A 448 35.11 -0.68 4.26
C ALA A 448 36.40 -1.22 4.89
N LEU A 449 36.56 -1.08 6.21
CA LEU A 449 37.71 -1.58 6.96
C LEU A 449 37.73 -3.12 6.99
N GLU A 450 36.59 -3.78 7.24
CA GLU A 450 36.49 -5.24 7.22
C GLU A 450 36.76 -5.82 5.82
N LEU A 451 36.29 -5.15 4.76
CA LEU A 451 36.65 -5.52 3.39
C LEU A 451 38.16 -5.36 3.14
N SER A 452 38.75 -4.28 3.64
CA SER A 452 40.18 -4.01 3.48
C SER A 452 41.06 -5.04 4.19
N LYS A 453 40.68 -5.45 5.41
CA LYS A 453 41.30 -6.57 6.14
C LYS A 453 41.23 -7.88 5.36
N ARG A 454 40.10 -8.15 4.71
CA ARG A 454 39.90 -9.39 3.95
C ARG A 454 40.70 -9.46 2.65
N PHE A 455 40.87 -8.33 1.97
CA PHE A 455 41.52 -8.24 0.66
C PHE A 455 42.96 -7.70 0.70
N ASP A 456 43.52 -7.50 1.90
CA ASP A 456 44.85 -6.92 2.13
C ASP A 456 45.06 -5.59 1.38
N SER A 457 44.00 -4.78 1.35
CA SER A 457 44.01 -3.45 0.72
C SER A 457 44.21 -2.36 1.76
N HIS A 458 44.77 -1.25 1.32
CA HIS A 458 44.92 -0.07 2.18
C HIS A 458 43.69 0.82 2.05
N LEU A 459 43.34 1.48 3.15
CA LEU A 459 42.24 2.43 3.25
C LEU A 459 42.78 3.72 3.88
N ALA A 460 42.35 4.88 3.41
CA ALA A 460 42.70 6.15 4.04
C ALA A 460 41.47 6.86 4.61
N VAL A 461 41.64 7.45 5.78
CA VAL A 461 40.68 8.37 6.41
C VAL A 461 41.31 9.76 6.39
N ILE A 462 40.58 10.72 5.84
CA ILE A 462 40.99 12.10 5.69
C ILE A 462 40.01 12.95 6.49
N LEU A 463 40.46 13.57 7.57
CA LEU A 463 39.70 14.53 8.35
C LEU A 463 40.03 15.95 7.90
N ILE A 464 39.02 16.80 7.79
CA ILE A 464 39.12 18.14 7.22
C ILE A 464 38.38 19.10 8.14
N ASP A 465 39.03 20.20 8.50
CA ASP A 465 38.44 21.30 9.26
C ASP A 465 38.67 22.62 8.53
N LEU A 466 37.65 23.49 8.53
CA LEU A 466 37.72 24.78 7.84
C LEU A 466 38.35 25.85 8.75
N ASP A 467 39.51 26.35 8.34
CA ASP A 467 40.26 27.33 9.12
C ASP A 467 39.46 28.61 9.32
N ARG A 468 39.40 29.05 10.59
CA ARG A 468 38.77 30.33 11.00
C ARG A 468 37.28 30.44 10.60
N PHE A 469 36.58 29.33 10.39
CA PHE A 469 35.14 29.34 10.09
C PHE A 469 34.32 30.08 11.15
N LYS A 470 34.69 29.94 12.43
CA LYS A 470 34.05 30.70 13.52
C LYS A 470 34.07 32.22 13.30
N ASN A 471 35.17 32.77 12.77
CA ASN A 471 35.27 34.21 12.50
C ASN A 471 34.28 34.66 11.42
N ILE A 472 33.97 33.79 10.46
CA ILE A 472 32.97 34.05 9.42
C ILE A 472 31.58 34.09 10.04
N ASN A 473 31.25 33.12 10.90
CA ASN A 473 29.97 33.14 11.63
C ASN A 473 29.83 34.37 12.53
N ASP A 474 30.89 34.72 13.26
CA ASP A 474 30.88 35.85 14.20
C ASP A 474 30.81 37.20 13.46
N SER A 475 31.34 37.30 12.23
CA SER A 475 31.38 38.55 11.45
C SER A 475 30.22 38.73 10.47
N LEU A 476 29.77 37.65 9.81
CA LEU A 476 28.79 37.68 8.72
C LEU A 476 27.49 36.94 9.05
N GLY A 477 27.42 36.30 10.23
CA GLY A 477 26.25 35.58 10.72
C GLY A 477 26.19 34.11 10.25
N HIS A 478 25.45 33.31 11.02
CA HIS A 478 25.33 31.86 10.79
C HIS A 478 24.73 31.48 9.43
N HIS A 479 23.83 32.31 8.87
CA HIS A 479 23.23 32.05 7.54
C HIS A 479 24.28 31.99 6.42
N ILE A 480 25.25 32.90 6.43
CA ILE A 480 26.36 32.90 5.46
C ILE A 480 27.27 31.69 5.68
N GLY A 481 27.54 31.34 6.94
CA GLY A 481 28.28 30.13 7.28
C GLY A 481 27.59 28.85 6.80
N ASP A 482 26.27 28.78 6.90
CA ASP A 482 25.49 27.62 6.46
C ASP A 482 25.54 27.44 4.94
N ILE A 483 25.42 28.53 4.17
CA ILE A 483 25.58 28.50 2.70
C ILE A 483 27.00 28.10 2.31
N LEU A 484 28.01 28.61 3.03
CA LEU A 484 29.40 28.24 2.81
C LEU A 484 29.61 26.73 3.03
N LEU A 485 29.10 26.17 4.13
CA LEU A 485 29.18 24.74 4.42
C LEU A 485 28.49 23.89 3.35
N PHE A 486 27.35 24.35 2.83
CA PHE A 486 26.66 23.71 1.71
C PHE A 486 27.54 23.70 0.44
N GLN A 487 28.17 24.82 0.09
CA GLN A 487 29.07 24.90 -1.06
C GLN A 487 30.34 24.06 -0.88
N VAL A 488 30.90 24.01 0.33
CA VAL A 488 32.05 23.15 0.69
C VAL A 488 31.68 21.68 0.49
N ALA A 489 30.52 21.25 0.99
CA ALA A 489 30.04 19.87 0.84
C ALA A 489 29.87 19.46 -0.63
N ALA A 490 29.28 20.35 -1.44
CA ALA A 490 29.11 20.13 -2.87
C ALA A 490 30.47 20.00 -3.58
N ARG A 491 31.37 20.96 -3.33
CA ARG A 491 32.71 20.98 -3.95
C ARG A 491 33.54 19.77 -3.54
N LEU A 492 33.47 19.35 -2.27
CA LEU A 492 34.15 18.15 -1.79
C LEU A 492 33.64 16.90 -2.51
N SER A 493 32.32 16.77 -2.68
CA SER A 493 31.69 15.65 -3.36
C SER A 493 32.03 15.59 -4.85
N GLU A 494 32.19 16.73 -5.52
CA GLU A 494 32.67 16.82 -6.90
C GLU A 494 34.17 16.51 -7.05
N THR A 495 34.94 16.78 -5.99
CA THR A 495 36.40 16.60 -5.99
C THR A 495 36.78 15.12 -5.91
N ILE A 496 35.99 14.30 -5.22
CA ILE A 496 36.29 12.88 -4.99
C ILE A 496 35.41 11.95 -5.83
N ARG A 497 35.71 10.66 -5.85
CA ARG A 497 34.99 9.70 -6.71
C ARG A 497 33.71 9.24 -6.01
N SER A 498 32.74 8.76 -6.79
CA SER A 498 31.50 8.19 -6.26
C SER A 498 31.69 6.94 -5.39
N ALA A 499 32.84 6.28 -5.49
CA ALA A 499 33.19 5.13 -4.66
C ALA A 499 33.78 5.54 -3.29
N ASP A 500 34.18 6.80 -3.15
CA ASP A 500 34.71 7.35 -1.90
C ASP A 500 33.55 7.82 -1.01
N ILE A 501 33.76 7.86 0.30
CA ILE A 501 32.72 8.26 1.25
C ILE A 501 33.02 9.69 1.72
N VAL A 502 32.10 10.62 1.46
CA VAL A 502 32.08 11.92 2.14
C VAL A 502 31.11 11.87 3.31
N ALA A 503 31.47 12.47 4.44
CA ALA A 503 30.56 12.70 5.55
C ALA A 503 30.84 14.03 6.23
N ARG A 504 29.86 14.54 6.98
CA ARG A 504 30.03 15.69 7.87
C ARG A 504 29.80 15.23 9.32
N LEU A 505 30.76 15.54 10.20
CA LEU A 505 30.67 15.14 11.61
C LEU A 505 29.86 16.13 12.45
N GLY A 506 29.89 17.40 12.06
CA GLY A 506 29.24 18.52 12.73
C GLY A 506 30.11 19.77 12.63
N GLY A 507 29.52 20.96 12.82
CA GLY A 507 30.28 22.21 12.70
C GLY A 507 30.95 22.37 11.33
N ASP A 508 32.24 22.64 11.33
CA ASP A 508 33.12 22.81 10.18
C ASP A 508 33.94 21.56 9.81
N GLU A 509 33.63 20.40 10.40
CA GLU A 509 34.38 19.16 10.22
C GLU A 509 33.77 18.22 9.17
N PHE A 510 34.60 17.81 8.21
CA PHE A 510 34.27 16.86 7.15
C PHE A 510 35.22 15.68 7.17
N VAL A 511 34.72 14.52 6.74
CA VAL A 511 35.51 13.29 6.60
C VAL A 511 35.40 12.78 5.18
N VAL A 512 36.54 12.38 4.63
CA VAL A 512 36.63 11.60 3.39
C VAL A 512 37.28 10.26 3.67
N VAL A 513 36.62 9.17 3.29
CA VAL A 513 37.19 7.82 3.33
C VAL A 513 37.47 7.35 1.92
N LEU A 514 38.68 6.87 1.69
CA LEU A 514 39.13 6.25 0.43
C LEU A 514 39.22 4.73 0.66
N PRO A 515 38.20 3.95 0.28
CA PRO A 515 38.10 2.54 0.70
C PRO A 515 39.16 1.62 0.12
N VAL A 516 39.74 1.97 -1.04
CA VAL A 516 40.77 1.18 -1.70
C VAL A 516 41.83 2.11 -2.29
N ILE A 517 43.00 2.14 -1.65
CA ILE A 517 44.19 2.83 -2.17
C ILE A 517 45.34 1.84 -2.40
N ARG A 518 46.15 2.10 -3.43
CA ARG A 518 47.31 1.25 -3.78
C ARG A 518 48.55 1.54 -2.92
N SER A 519 48.66 2.76 -2.40
CA SER A 519 49.78 3.23 -1.57
C SER A 519 49.40 4.55 -0.89
N GLY A 520 50.16 4.97 0.13
CA GLY A 520 50.00 6.27 0.78
C GLY A 520 50.07 7.48 -0.17
N MET A 521 50.73 7.34 -1.33
CA MET A 521 50.74 8.40 -2.36
C MET A 521 49.34 8.69 -2.93
N GLY A 522 48.44 7.69 -2.95
CA GLY A 522 47.05 7.89 -3.36
C GLY A 522 46.30 8.81 -2.39
N ALA A 523 46.55 8.66 -1.09
CA ALA A 523 45.98 9.53 -0.06
C ALA A 523 46.58 10.94 -0.11
N ALA A 524 47.89 11.07 -0.34
CA ALA A 524 48.55 12.37 -0.49
C ALA A 524 47.99 13.16 -1.70
N HIS A 525 47.78 12.47 -2.82
CA HIS A 525 47.20 13.08 -4.01
C HIS A 525 45.76 13.56 -3.77
N ALA A 526 44.94 12.74 -3.07
CA ALA A 526 43.60 13.14 -2.69
C ALA A 526 43.60 14.33 -1.72
N GLY A 527 44.47 14.31 -0.70
CA GLY A 527 44.63 15.41 0.26
C GLY A 527 45.01 16.73 -0.43
N SER A 528 46.02 16.71 -1.30
CA SER A 528 46.42 17.89 -2.08
C SER A 528 45.33 18.39 -3.02
N LYS A 529 44.60 17.48 -3.67
CA LYS A 529 43.46 17.83 -4.55
C LYS A 529 42.33 18.50 -3.76
N ILE A 530 41.99 17.95 -2.59
CA ILE A 530 40.98 18.51 -1.69
C ILE A 530 41.42 19.88 -1.20
N GLN A 531 42.66 20.02 -0.70
CA GLN A 531 43.23 21.29 -0.28
C GLN A 531 43.10 22.36 -1.37
N HIS A 532 43.57 22.06 -2.58
CA HIS A 532 43.53 23.02 -3.69
C HIS A 532 42.10 23.41 -4.11
N SER A 533 41.17 22.45 -4.09
CA SER A 533 39.77 22.66 -4.45
C SER A 533 39.04 23.51 -3.41
N LEU A 534 39.24 23.20 -2.12
CA LEU A 534 38.58 23.92 -1.04
C LEU A 534 39.14 25.32 -0.83
N SER A 535 40.42 25.56 -1.12
CA SER A 535 41.04 26.89 -0.99
C SER A 535 40.66 27.89 -2.12
N GLN A 536 39.84 27.49 -3.09
CA GLN A 536 39.29 28.41 -4.09
C GLN A 536 38.23 29.32 -3.47
N THR A 537 38.17 30.58 -3.91
CA THR A 537 37.20 31.58 -3.42
C THR A 537 35.75 31.08 -3.53
N TYR A 538 34.97 31.29 -2.47
CA TYR A 538 33.53 31.02 -2.43
C TYR A 538 32.76 32.31 -2.61
N ARG A 539 31.76 32.30 -3.49
CA ARG A 539 30.88 33.45 -3.70
C ARG A 539 29.56 33.19 -3.02
N VAL A 540 29.33 33.86 -1.90
CA VAL A 540 28.16 33.67 -1.03
C VAL A 540 27.44 35.00 -0.86
N GLU A 541 26.23 35.11 -1.41
CA GLU A 541 25.35 36.31 -1.30
C GLU A 541 26.07 37.65 -1.58
N GLY A 542 27.02 37.66 -2.51
CA GLY A 542 27.77 38.88 -2.89
C GLY A 542 29.10 39.10 -2.17
N HIS A 543 29.46 38.24 -1.22
CA HIS A 543 30.77 38.20 -0.56
C HIS A 543 31.70 37.18 -1.22
N ASP A 544 32.95 37.57 -1.42
CA ASP A 544 34.03 36.67 -1.83
C ASP A 544 34.78 36.20 -0.59
N LEU A 545 34.56 34.94 -0.20
CA LEU A 545 35.13 34.33 1.00
C LEU A 545 36.29 33.41 0.63
N ASN A 546 37.45 33.63 1.25
CA ASN A 546 38.60 32.74 1.13
C ASN A 546 38.71 31.93 2.42
N VAL A 547 38.41 30.63 2.31
CA VAL A 547 38.48 29.67 3.42
C VAL A 547 39.48 28.60 3.03
N THR A 548 40.35 28.23 3.96
CA THR A 548 41.37 27.19 3.76
C THR A 548 41.05 25.98 4.63
N PRO A 549 41.37 24.75 4.18
CA PRO A 549 41.23 23.57 5.02
C PRO A 549 42.53 23.22 5.73
N SER A 550 42.43 22.76 6.97
CA SER A 550 43.47 21.97 7.63
C SER A 550 43.08 20.50 7.54
N ILE A 551 43.98 19.66 7.02
CA ILE A 551 43.67 18.27 6.65
C ILE A 551 44.58 17.28 7.39
N GLY A 552 43.99 16.26 8.02
CA GLY A 552 44.70 15.15 8.64
C GLY A 552 44.42 13.83 7.94
N ILE A 553 45.45 13.03 7.69
CA ILE A 553 45.36 11.77 6.95
C ILE A 553 45.87 10.62 7.82
N SER A 554 45.06 9.57 7.98
CA SER A 554 45.48 8.29 8.54
C SER A 554 45.24 7.14 7.55
N VAL A 555 46.11 6.15 7.56
CA VAL A 555 46.12 5.04 6.60
C VAL A 555 46.10 3.69 7.33
N PHE A 556 45.12 2.86 7.00
CA PHE A 556 45.07 1.46 7.40
C PHE A 556 46.00 0.62 6.50
N PRO A 557 46.79 -0.31 7.06
CA PRO A 557 46.88 -0.69 8.48
C PRO A 557 47.93 0.08 9.32
N GLN A 558 48.73 0.96 8.71
CA GLN A 558 49.91 1.58 9.37
C GLN A 558 49.55 2.42 10.59
N ASP A 559 48.44 3.15 10.51
CA ASP A 559 48.04 4.18 11.47
C ASP A 559 46.90 3.71 12.38
N GLY A 560 46.50 2.44 12.34
CA GLY A 560 45.46 1.87 13.21
C GLY A 560 44.73 0.70 12.56
N GLU A 561 44.21 -0.23 13.37
CA GLU A 561 43.47 -1.42 12.90
C GLU A 561 41.96 -1.36 13.17
N THR A 562 41.53 -0.33 13.88
CA THR A 562 40.13 -0.06 14.25
C THR A 562 39.66 1.29 13.69
N VAL A 563 38.34 1.44 13.53
CA VAL A 563 37.74 2.70 13.05
C VAL A 563 38.06 3.84 14.00
N GLU A 564 37.96 3.58 15.31
CA GLU A 564 38.23 4.55 16.36
C GLU A 564 39.68 5.03 16.34
N GLU A 565 40.66 4.13 16.16
CA GLU A 565 42.07 4.50 16.05
C GLU A 565 42.36 5.33 14.81
N LEU A 566 41.84 4.92 13.64
CA LEU A 566 42.06 5.65 12.38
C LEU A 566 41.47 7.06 12.44
N MET A 567 40.24 7.19 12.95
CA MET A 567 39.58 8.49 13.13
C MET A 567 40.36 9.37 14.11
N LYS A 568 40.76 8.82 15.27
CA LYS A 568 41.56 9.54 16.27
C LYS A 568 42.90 10.01 15.72
N ASN A 569 43.58 9.16 14.94
CA ASN A 569 44.89 9.46 14.39
C ASN A 569 44.81 10.46 13.23
N ALA A 570 43.73 10.43 12.42
CA ALA A 570 43.45 11.47 11.44
C ALA A 570 43.19 12.83 12.11
N ASP A 571 42.45 12.85 13.23
CA ASP A 571 42.21 14.06 14.02
C ASP A 571 43.50 14.69 14.56
N LEU A 572 44.40 13.86 15.11
CA LEU A 572 45.71 14.31 15.58
C LEU A 572 46.56 14.91 14.44
N ALA A 573 46.55 14.29 13.27
CA ALA A 573 47.25 14.81 12.10
C ALA A 573 46.66 16.15 11.62
N MET A 574 45.33 16.28 11.63
CA MET A 574 44.64 17.52 11.28
C MET A 574 44.95 18.65 12.25
N TYR A 575 45.04 18.34 13.55
CA TYR A 575 45.44 19.33 14.54
C TYR A 575 46.88 19.79 14.33
N HIS A 576 47.79 18.87 13.97
CA HIS A 576 49.17 19.22 13.61
C HIS A 576 49.24 20.15 12.40
N ALA A 577 48.42 19.87 11.37
CA ALA A 577 48.25 20.75 10.22
C ALA A 577 47.86 22.18 10.63
N LYS A 578 46.99 22.34 11.65
CA LYS A 578 46.63 23.65 12.21
C LYS A 578 47.80 24.36 12.90
N SER A 579 48.69 23.62 13.57
CA SER A 579 49.85 24.23 14.24
C SER A 579 50.99 24.61 13.30
N GLU A 580 51.17 23.90 12.18
CA GLU A 580 52.20 24.20 11.17
C GLU A 580 51.79 25.27 10.15
N GLY A 581 50.88 26.17 10.53
CA GLY A 581 50.51 27.33 9.70
C GLY A 581 49.20 27.19 8.93
N ARG A 582 48.42 26.13 9.14
CA ARG A 582 47.09 25.90 8.49
C ARG A 582 47.19 25.77 6.96
N ASN A 583 46.05 25.59 6.28
CA ASN A 583 46.00 25.44 4.81
C ASN A 583 46.99 24.38 4.27
N ASN A 584 47.11 23.24 4.95
CA ASN A 584 48.01 22.17 4.55
C ASN A 584 47.36 20.81 4.87
N TYR A 585 48.03 19.73 4.46
CA TYR A 585 47.66 18.38 4.86
C TYR A 585 48.82 17.70 5.58
N GLN A 586 48.52 16.90 6.59
CA GLN A 586 49.50 16.13 7.33
C GLN A 586 49.11 14.67 7.43
N PHE A 587 50.10 13.78 7.32
CA PHE A 587 49.93 12.37 7.64
C PHE A 587 50.13 12.15 9.12
N PHE A 588 49.40 11.20 9.69
CA PHE A 588 49.67 10.75 11.04
C PHE A 588 51.07 10.14 11.12
N GLN A 589 51.88 10.68 12.03
CA GLN A 589 53.16 10.11 12.45
C GLN A 589 53.10 9.85 13.95
N LYS A 590 53.73 8.77 14.43
CA LYS A 590 53.64 8.37 15.85
C LYS A 590 54.21 9.44 16.80
N GLU A 591 55.14 10.26 16.31
CA GLU A 591 55.70 11.43 16.99
C GLU A 591 54.65 12.53 17.26
N MET A 592 53.65 12.68 16.38
CA MET A 592 52.56 13.67 16.54
C MET A 592 51.63 13.34 17.72
N HIS A 593 51.38 12.06 17.99
CA HIS A 593 50.56 11.63 19.12
C HIS A 593 51.19 12.04 20.45
N LEU A 594 52.52 11.90 20.56
CA LEU A 594 53.29 12.28 21.73
C LEU A 594 53.33 13.80 21.89
N ALA A 595 53.46 14.57 20.80
CA ALA A 595 53.42 16.02 20.82
C ALA A 595 52.05 16.58 21.25
N ALA A 596 50.95 16.01 20.75
CA ALA A 596 49.60 16.42 21.10
C ALA A 596 49.25 16.12 22.58
N GLN A 597 49.59 14.93 23.08
CA GLN A 597 49.47 14.62 24.51
C GLN A 597 50.35 15.54 25.36
N ALA A 598 51.60 15.76 24.95
CA ALA A 598 52.52 16.65 25.66
C ALA A 598 51.97 18.07 25.73
N ARG A 599 51.33 18.58 24.67
CA ARG A 599 50.68 19.90 24.63
C ARG A 599 49.47 19.99 25.56
N LEU A 600 48.60 18.98 25.58
CA LEU A 600 47.42 18.97 26.46
C LEU A 600 47.83 18.99 27.95
N VAL A 601 48.84 18.19 28.30
CA VAL A 601 49.43 18.20 29.65
C VAL A 601 50.00 19.58 29.97
N LEU A 602 50.76 20.15 29.02
CA LEU A 602 51.36 21.47 29.17
C LEU A 602 50.30 22.57 29.37
N GLU A 603 49.16 22.50 28.68
CA GLU A 603 48.03 23.42 28.86
C GLU A 603 47.41 23.32 30.26
N CYS A 604 47.20 22.11 30.76
CA CYS A 604 46.71 21.89 32.12
C CYS A 604 47.68 22.44 33.18
N ASP A 605 48.98 22.19 33.00
CA ASP A 605 50.02 22.63 33.92
C ASP A 605 50.16 24.16 33.93
N LEU A 606 50.04 24.80 32.76
CA LEU A 606 50.16 26.25 32.56
C LEU A 606 49.11 27.04 33.35
N ARG A 607 47.88 26.52 33.46
CA ARG A 607 46.78 27.20 34.18
C ARG A 607 47.10 27.44 35.66
N GLY A 608 47.83 26.53 36.30
CA GLY A 608 48.25 26.70 37.69
C GLY A 608 49.68 27.23 37.87
N ALA A 609 50.44 27.40 36.79
CA ALA A 609 51.85 27.82 36.85
C ALA A 609 52.03 29.26 37.39
N ILE A 610 51.04 30.12 37.13
CA ILE A 610 51.05 31.53 37.59
C ILE A 610 50.91 31.58 39.12
N GLU A 611 49.98 30.83 39.69
CA GLU A 611 49.74 30.76 41.15
C GLU A 611 50.91 30.12 41.90
N ARG A 612 51.66 29.24 41.23
CA ARG A 612 52.83 28.55 41.79
C ARG A 612 54.16 29.30 41.58
N GLU A 613 54.12 30.53 41.04
CA GLU A 613 55.30 31.36 40.77
C GLU A 613 56.39 30.65 39.93
N GLU A 614 55.96 29.84 38.95
CA GLU A 614 56.88 29.03 38.12
C GLU A 614 57.52 29.82 36.96
N PHE A 615 57.14 31.08 36.76
CA PHE A 615 57.69 31.93 35.70
C PHE A 615 58.85 32.77 36.23
N LEU A 616 59.97 32.74 35.50
CA LEU A 616 61.15 33.54 35.77
C LEU A 616 61.62 34.26 34.50
N LEU A 617 62.45 35.29 34.67
CA LEU A 617 63.01 36.04 33.55
C LEU A 617 64.49 35.72 33.38
N HIS A 618 64.86 35.40 32.15
CA HIS A 618 66.24 35.48 31.69
C HIS A 618 66.43 36.75 30.86
N TYR A 619 67.66 37.19 30.73
CA TYR A 619 68.00 38.49 30.18
C TYR A 619 69.08 38.33 29.14
N GLN A 620 68.86 38.87 27.93
CA GLN A 620 69.83 38.80 26.84
C GLN A 620 70.36 40.19 26.50
N PRO A 621 71.69 40.40 26.44
CA PRO A 621 72.27 41.70 26.10
C PRO A 621 72.10 42.05 24.61
N GLN A 622 71.81 43.33 24.36
CA GLN A 622 71.84 43.96 23.05
C GLN A 622 73.08 44.86 22.95
N ILE A 623 73.89 44.67 21.90
CA ILE A 623 75.16 45.37 21.73
C ILE A 623 75.11 46.27 20.50
N HIS A 624 75.58 47.50 20.68
CA HIS A 624 75.78 48.42 19.56
C HIS A 624 76.99 47.97 18.74
N ILE A 625 76.80 47.68 17.45
CA ILE A 625 77.80 46.97 16.64
C ILE A 625 79.11 47.75 16.51
N ALA A 626 79.03 49.08 16.37
CA ALA A 626 80.21 49.93 16.17
C ALA A 626 81.03 50.18 17.45
N THR A 627 80.38 50.22 18.62
CA THR A 627 81.04 50.57 19.89
C THR A 627 81.35 49.37 20.76
N GLY A 628 80.72 48.22 20.49
CA GLY A 628 80.81 47.01 21.31
C GLY A 628 80.19 47.16 22.71
N ARG A 629 79.47 48.26 22.98
CA ARG A 629 78.85 48.52 24.28
C ARG A 629 77.46 47.91 24.34
N VAL A 630 77.11 47.43 25.53
CA VAL A 630 75.73 47.03 25.83
C VAL A 630 74.85 48.29 25.89
N VAL A 631 73.81 48.33 25.06
CA VAL A 631 72.87 49.45 24.96
C VAL A 631 71.47 49.11 25.49
N GLY A 632 71.15 47.82 25.53
CA GLY A 632 69.88 47.31 26.01
C GLY A 632 69.99 45.87 26.48
N VAL A 633 68.90 45.40 27.08
CA VAL A 633 68.73 44.04 27.58
C VAL A 633 67.30 43.65 27.32
N GLU A 634 67.09 42.51 26.67
CA GLU A 634 65.77 41.94 26.47
C GLU A 634 65.40 40.98 27.60
N ALA A 635 64.23 41.17 28.19
CA ALA A 635 63.65 40.29 29.20
C ALA A 635 62.84 39.17 28.54
N LEU A 636 63.35 37.94 28.68
CA LEU A 636 62.81 36.74 28.07
C LEU A 636 62.21 35.85 29.14
N VAL A 637 60.90 35.62 29.07
CA VAL A 637 60.19 34.74 30.00
C VAL A 637 60.69 33.29 29.88
N ARG A 638 60.80 32.59 31.00
CA ARG A 638 61.08 31.15 31.06
C ARG A 638 60.13 30.52 32.05
N TRP A 639 59.70 29.30 31.76
CA TRP A 639 58.85 28.54 32.67
C TRP A 639 59.65 27.43 33.33
N GLN A 640 59.85 27.54 34.64
CA GLN A 640 60.51 26.55 35.47
C GLN A 640 59.50 25.49 35.90
N HIS A 641 59.29 24.49 35.06
CA HIS A 641 58.36 23.41 35.33
C HIS A 641 58.97 22.41 36.32
N PRO A 642 58.24 21.97 37.37
CA PRO A 642 58.78 21.10 38.43
C PRO A 642 59.31 19.75 37.92
N GLN A 643 58.64 19.17 36.92
CA GLN A 643 59.02 17.89 36.32
C GLN A 643 59.88 18.01 35.05
N ARG A 644 59.67 19.04 34.22
CA ARG A 644 60.29 19.18 32.89
C ARG A 644 61.50 20.12 32.88
N GLY A 645 61.80 20.78 34.00
CA GLY A 645 62.85 21.78 34.07
C GLY A 645 62.46 23.06 33.33
N LEU A 646 63.43 23.71 32.69
CA LEU A 646 63.22 24.99 32.00
C LEU A 646 62.54 24.77 30.64
N VAL A 647 61.26 25.12 30.52
CA VAL A 647 60.49 25.04 29.29
C VAL A 647 60.68 26.33 28.48
N PRO A 648 61.04 26.23 27.17
CA PRO A 648 61.28 27.40 26.33
C PRO A 648 59.97 28.11 25.92
N PRO A 649 60.01 29.43 25.66
CA PRO A 649 58.85 30.24 25.25
C PRO A 649 58.02 29.65 24.10
N ASP A 650 58.70 29.18 23.04
CA ASP A 650 58.06 28.69 21.81
C ASP A 650 57.11 27.51 22.06
N MET A 651 57.29 26.78 23.17
CA MET A 651 56.42 25.67 23.55
C MET A 651 55.15 26.10 24.30
N PHE A 652 55.19 27.18 25.09
CA PHE A 652 54.08 27.53 25.97
C PHE A 652 53.40 28.86 25.65
N ILE A 653 54.07 29.81 25.00
CA ILE A 653 53.47 31.09 24.60
C ILE A 653 52.28 30.87 23.64
N PRO A 654 52.35 30.00 22.60
CA PRO A 654 51.21 29.75 21.73
C PRO A 654 49.97 29.23 22.50
N ILE A 655 50.20 28.35 23.49
CA ILE A 655 49.14 27.81 24.35
C ILE A 655 48.57 28.92 25.26
N ALA A 656 49.45 29.74 25.84
CA ALA A 656 49.06 30.87 26.67
C ALA A 656 48.22 31.88 25.88
N GLU A 657 48.58 32.14 24.63
CA GLU A 657 47.83 33.00 23.74
C GLU A 657 46.47 32.41 23.43
N GLU A 658 46.37 31.17 22.97
CA GLU A 658 45.09 30.53 22.64
C GLU A 658 44.11 30.54 23.83
N THR A 659 44.59 30.14 25.01
CA THR A 659 43.80 30.03 26.26
C THR A 659 43.54 31.38 26.95
N GLY A 660 44.23 32.45 26.55
CA GLY A 660 44.13 33.76 27.18
C GLY A 660 44.96 33.93 28.46
N LEU A 661 45.72 32.91 28.88
CA LEU A 661 46.66 32.98 29.99
C LEU A 661 47.87 33.90 29.70
N ILE A 662 48.09 34.30 28.45
CA ILE A 662 49.16 35.23 28.08
C ILE A 662 49.00 36.61 28.74
N LEU A 663 47.77 37.02 29.05
CA LEU A 663 47.51 38.32 29.70
C LEU A 663 48.10 38.38 31.12
N PRO A 664 47.73 37.47 32.05
CA PRO A 664 48.32 37.48 33.38
C PRO A 664 49.83 37.16 33.39
N ILE A 665 50.32 36.35 32.43
CA ILE A 665 51.77 36.11 32.28
C ILE A 665 52.48 37.40 31.84
N GLY A 666 51.96 38.10 30.83
CA GLY A 666 52.53 39.35 30.34
C GLY A 666 52.59 40.43 31.40
N ASP A 667 51.55 40.56 32.23
CA ASP A 667 51.53 41.50 33.36
C ASP A 667 52.61 41.17 34.40
N LEU A 668 52.80 39.88 34.71
CA LEU A 668 53.85 39.41 35.61
C LEU A 668 55.25 39.68 35.04
N VAL A 669 55.45 39.40 33.75
CA VAL A 669 56.73 39.63 33.03
C VAL A 669 57.08 41.11 33.07
N LEU A 670 56.15 42.00 32.71
CA LEU A 670 56.38 43.44 32.69
C LEU A 670 56.70 43.99 34.09
N LYS A 671 55.93 43.59 35.11
CA LYS A 671 56.19 43.96 36.52
C LYS A 671 57.58 43.51 36.97
N THR A 672 57.94 42.26 36.67
CA THR A 672 59.21 41.67 37.10
C THR A 672 60.40 42.32 36.38
N ALA A 673 60.27 42.62 35.09
CA ALA A 673 61.30 43.31 34.31
C ALA A 673 61.56 44.73 34.84
N CYS A 674 60.52 45.52 35.07
CA CYS A 674 60.65 46.88 35.62
C CYS A 674 61.26 46.88 37.03
N ARG A 675 60.82 45.95 37.89
CA ARG A 675 61.34 45.81 39.26
C ARG A 675 62.81 45.37 39.26
N GLN A 676 63.19 44.48 38.33
CA GLN A 676 64.58 44.07 38.16
C GLN A 676 65.47 45.22 37.63
N LEU A 677 64.97 46.02 36.69
CA LEU A 677 65.68 47.20 36.20
C LEU A 677 65.96 48.19 37.34
N ALA A 678 64.96 48.52 38.16
CA ALA A 678 65.14 49.36 39.34
C ALA A 678 66.18 48.78 40.32
N ALA A 679 66.17 47.46 40.53
CA ALA A 679 67.14 46.77 41.37
C ALA A 679 68.58 46.84 40.83
N TRP A 680 68.76 46.82 39.50
CA TRP A 680 70.09 46.99 38.89
C TRP A 680 70.59 48.44 38.96
N LEU A 681 69.71 49.42 38.70
CA LEU A 681 70.05 50.84 38.78
C LEU A 681 70.45 51.25 40.21
N SER A 682 69.70 50.80 41.22
CA SER A 682 70.03 51.05 42.64
C SER A 682 71.34 50.40 43.10
N ARG A 683 71.81 49.37 42.40
CA ARG A 683 73.11 48.70 42.63
C ARG A 683 74.27 49.32 41.85
N GLY A 684 74.05 50.48 41.21
CA GLY A 684 75.08 51.24 40.50
C GLY A 684 75.43 50.69 39.12
N VAL A 685 74.58 49.85 38.52
CA VAL A 685 74.70 49.51 37.09
C VAL A 685 74.27 50.74 36.28
N ALA A 686 75.01 51.07 35.22
CA ALA A 686 74.67 52.22 34.40
C ALA A 686 73.31 52.05 33.71
N PRO A 687 72.61 53.16 33.37
CA PRO A 687 71.34 53.09 32.67
C PRO A 687 71.46 52.43 31.29
N PHE A 688 70.56 51.50 31.01
CA PHE A 688 70.37 50.84 29.72
C PHE A 688 68.87 50.58 29.50
N ARG A 689 68.49 50.25 28.27
CA ARG A 689 67.09 49.94 27.93
C ARG A 689 66.73 48.50 28.33
N MET A 690 65.60 48.33 29.01
CA MET A 690 64.97 47.04 29.24
C MET A 690 63.88 46.83 28.18
N ALA A 691 64.12 45.92 27.25
CA ALA A 691 63.14 45.51 26.25
C ALA A 691 62.25 44.40 26.79
N VAL A 692 60.94 44.52 26.58
CA VAL A 692 59.93 43.53 26.99
C VAL A 692 58.95 43.28 25.85
N ASN A 693 58.77 42.01 25.50
CA ASN A 693 57.81 41.58 24.50
C ASN A 693 56.36 41.72 24.96
N LEU A 694 55.53 42.24 24.07
CA LEU A 694 54.10 42.39 24.29
C LEU A 694 53.32 41.49 23.32
N SER A 695 52.48 40.61 23.88
CA SER A 695 51.62 39.75 23.06
C SER A 695 50.56 40.56 22.31
N ALA A 696 50.12 40.03 21.16
CA ALA A 696 49.07 40.66 20.35
C ALA A 696 47.76 40.86 21.12
N ARG A 697 47.44 39.94 22.04
CA ARG A 697 46.24 40.04 22.90
C ARG A 697 46.38 41.14 23.95
N GLN A 698 47.56 41.30 24.56
CA GLN A 698 47.82 42.33 25.55
C GLN A 698 47.84 43.73 24.91
N PHE A 699 48.38 43.86 23.70
CA PHE A 699 48.35 45.11 22.93
C PHE A 699 46.92 45.62 22.63
N LYS A 700 45.99 44.70 22.38
CA LYS A 700 44.58 45.01 22.10
C LYS A 700 43.76 45.36 23.34
N GLN A 701 44.28 45.16 24.55
CA GLN A 701 43.55 45.55 25.76
C GLN A 701 43.42 47.07 25.83
N GLY A 702 42.20 47.56 26.01
CA GLY A 702 41.90 49.00 26.00
C GLY A 702 42.57 49.82 27.12
N ASN A 703 43.11 49.18 28.16
CA ASN A 703 43.75 49.84 29.31
C ASN A 703 45.26 49.56 29.44
N LEU A 704 45.94 49.12 28.38
CA LEU A 704 47.39 48.87 28.44
C LEU A 704 48.21 50.09 28.90
N PRO A 705 48.01 51.32 28.36
CA PRO A 705 48.77 52.48 28.84
C PRO A 705 48.60 52.76 30.33
N GLY A 706 47.40 52.52 30.88
CA GLY A 706 47.12 52.66 32.31
C GLY A 706 47.92 51.67 33.15
N LEU A 707 47.94 50.40 32.74
CA LEU A 707 48.75 49.35 33.40
C LEU A 707 50.25 49.67 33.37
N VAL A 708 50.79 50.08 32.21
CA VAL A 708 52.21 50.44 32.08
C VAL A 708 52.54 51.63 32.99
N THR A 709 51.65 52.62 33.08
CA THR A 709 51.82 53.77 33.98
C THR A 709 51.94 53.35 35.43
N GLU A 710 51.03 52.47 35.88
CA GLU A 710 51.02 51.95 37.25
C GLU A 710 52.33 51.21 37.57
N ILE A 711 52.78 50.33 36.67
CA ILE A 711 54.01 49.53 36.87
C ILE A 711 55.25 50.41 36.91
N ILE A 712 55.39 51.38 36.01
CA ILE A 712 56.52 52.31 35.98
C ILE A 712 56.56 53.13 37.28
N THR A 713 55.40 53.61 37.73
CA THR A 713 55.28 54.41 38.96
C THR A 713 55.60 53.58 40.20
N GLU A 714 55.14 52.33 40.27
CA GLU A 714 55.45 51.39 41.36
C GLU A 714 56.94 51.06 41.41
N ALA A 715 57.56 50.82 40.25
CA ALA A 715 58.99 50.45 40.17
C ALA A 715 59.93 51.66 40.33
N GLY A 716 59.45 52.88 40.11
CA GLY A 716 60.25 54.12 40.20
C GLY A 716 61.34 54.23 39.14
N ILE A 717 61.12 53.69 37.94
CA ILE A 717 62.07 53.74 36.81
C ILE A 717 61.79 54.94 35.90
N ASP A 718 62.82 55.43 35.20
CA ASP A 718 62.63 56.39 34.11
C ASP A 718 61.92 55.68 32.94
N PRO A 719 60.76 56.18 32.45
CA PRO A 719 60.04 55.59 31.34
C PRO A 719 60.90 55.34 30.08
N HIS A 720 61.91 56.18 29.81
CA HIS A 720 62.77 56.05 28.64
C HIS A 720 63.72 54.85 28.69
N LEU A 721 63.83 54.21 29.85
CA LEU A 721 64.60 52.99 30.03
C LEU A 721 63.76 51.73 29.78
N LEU A 722 62.44 51.85 29.57
CA LEU A 722 61.59 50.74 29.18
C LEU A 722 61.32 50.79 27.67
N GLU A 723 61.56 49.68 26.99
CA GLU A 723 61.24 49.47 25.58
C GLU A 723 60.20 48.36 25.47
N LEU A 724 59.09 48.62 24.78
CA LEU A 724 58.05 47.62 24.53
C LEU A 724 58.13 47.15 23.08
N GLU A 725 58.24 45.85 22.90
CA GLU A 725 58.38 45.20 21.60
C GLU A 725 57.04 44.59 21.19
N ILE A 726 56.60 44.88 19.96
CA ILE A 726 55.31 44.46 19.43
C ILE A 726 55.52 43.84 18.07
N THR A 727 55.00 42.65 17.84
CA THR A 727 55.12 41.98 16.55
C THR A 727 54.45 42.78 15.42
N GLU A 728 55.03 42.73 14.23
CA GLU A 728 54.50 43.41 13.04
C GLU A 728 53.02 43.06 12.80
N SER A 729 52.69 41.77 12.90
CA SER A 729 51.33 41.24 12.73
C SER A 729 50.34 41.82 13.75
N ALA A 730 50.76 42.07 14.99
CA ALA A 730 49.91 42.67 16.01
C ALA A 730 49.59 44.13 15.69
N ALA A 731 50.58 44.89 15.21
CA ALA A 731 50.42 46.29 14.84
C ALA A 731 49.57 46.48 13.56
N MET A 732 49.67 45.56 12.59
CA MET A 732 49.00 45.67 11.29
C MET A 732 47.54 45.17 11.27
N ASN A 733 47.09 44.43 12.30
CA ASN A 733 45.73 43.90 12.36
C ASN A 733 44.65 45.00 12.51
N ASP A 734 44.92 46.03 13.31
CA ASP A 734 44.12 47.26 13.40
C ASP A 734 45.04 48.48 13.50
N PRO A 735 45.52 49.02 12.37
CA PRO A 735 46.56 50.03 12.36
C PRO A 735 46.08 51.37 12.94
N ALA A 736 44.78 51.68 12.85
CA ALA A 736 44.23 52.94 13.36
C ALA A 736 44.20 52.94 14.90
N ALA A 737 43.71 51.86 15.50
CA ALA A 737 43.72 51.69 16.96
C ALA A 737 45.17 51.56 17.49
N ALA A 738 46.02 50.82 16.77
CA ALA A 738 47.43 50.67 17.11
C ALA A 738 48.16 52.01 17.19
N ILE A 739 47.99 52.90 16.20
CA ILE A 739 48.58 54.24 16.21
C ILE A 739 48.18 55.03 17.46
N LEU A 740 46.91 54.95 17.88
CA LEU A 740 46.43 55.64 19.07
C LEU A 740 47.07 55.09 20.35
N HIS A 741 47.17 53.78 20.48
CA HIS A 741 47.78 53.11 21.65
C HIS A 741 49.28 53.42 21.73
N LEU A 742 50.00 53.28 20.62
CA LEU A 742 51.43 53.57 20.54
C LEU A 742 51.75 55.04 20.84
N ARG A 743 50.91 55.99 20.37
CA ARG A 743 51.11 57.41 20.70
C ARG A 743 50.99 57.68 22.18
N ARG A 744 49.99 57.10 22.85
CA ARG A 744 49.82 57.25 24.31
C ARG A 744 51.01 56.69 25.08
N LEU A 745 51.52 55.52 24.69
CA LEU A 745 52.71 54.93 25.31
C LEU A 745 53.95 55.81 25.10
N ARG A 746 54.13 56.36 23.89
CA ARG A 746 55.22 57.30 23.60
C ARG A 746 55.09 58.61 24.39
N GLU A 747 53.88 59.15 24.53
CA GLU A 747 53.64 60.37 25.32
C GLU A 747 54.03 60.20 26.80
N MET A 748 54.05 58.96 27.31
CA MET A 748 54.55 58.63 28.65
C MET A 748 56.09 58.54 28.73
N GLY A 749 56.79 58.57 27.60
CA GLY A 749 58.25 58.45 27.51
C GLY A 749 58.76 57.02 27.30
N VAL A 750 57.88 56.03 27.07
CA VAL A 750 58.27 54.64 26.82
C VAL A 750 58.76 54.48 25.37
N GLU A 751 59.87 53.77 25.18
CA GLU A 751 60.41 53.44 23.85
C GLU A 751 59.61 52.28 23.23
N LEU A 752 59.47 52.28 21.91
CA LEU A 752 58.66 51.30 21.20
C LEU A 752 59.45 50.67 20.05
N ALA A 753 59.40 49.36 19.92
CA ALA A 753 60.02 48.61 18.83
C ALA A 753 58.99 47.73 18.10
N ILE A 754 59.19 47.55 16.80
CA ILE A 754 58.45 46.52 16.03
C ILE A 754 59.33 45.29 15.93
N ASP A 755 58.77 44.16 16.33
CA ASP A 755 59.40 42.84 16.27
C ASP A 755 58.94 42.01 15.07
N ASP A 756 59.71 40.97 14.75
CA ASP A 756 59.48 40.03 13.64
C ASP A 756 59.32 40.68 12.25
N PHE A 757 59.97 41.83 12.01
CA PHE A 757 59.73 42.63 10.82
C PHE A 757 60.21 41.91 9.54
N GLY A 758 59.33 41.83 8.53
CA GLY A 758 59.62 41.22 7.23
C GLY A 758 58.97 39.84 7.02
N THR A 759 58.40 39.24 8.07
CA THR A 759 57.68 37.96 7.99
C THR A 759 56.23 38.10 7.49
N GLY A 760 55.72 39.33 7.35
CA GLY A 760 54.33 39.64 6.97
C GLY A 760 54.17 40.61 5.80
N TYR A 761 52.93 40.92 5.42
CA TYR A 761 52.59 41.89 4.35
C TYR A 761 52.67 43.33 4.88
N SER A 762 53.87 43.91 4.92
CA SER A 762 54.05 45.29 5.40
C SER A 762 53.41 46.30 4.44
N SER A 763 52.49 47.13 4.95
CA SER A 763 52.09 48.37 4.27
C SER A 763 53.02 49.49 4.74
N LEU A 764 54.04 49.80 3.92
CA LEU A 764 55.02 50.88 4.17
C LEU A 764 54.37 52.23 4.52
N SER A 765 53.15 52.45 4.03
CA SER A 765 52.34 53.63 4.33
C SER A 765 51.99 53.77 5.82
N TYR A 766 51.72 52.66 6.52
CA TYR A 766 51.40 52.67 7.95
C TYR A 766 52.64 52.70 8.84
N LEU A 767 53.74 52.07 8.40
CA LEU A 767 55.01 52.08 9.13
C LEU A 767 55.51 53.51 9.38
N LYS A 768 55.31 54.41 8.40
CA LYS A 768 55.60 55.85 8.54
C LYS A 768 54.78 56.54 9.64
N LEU A 769 53.57 56.05 9.91
CA LEU A 769 52.63 56.64 10.87
C LEU A 769 52.82 56.08 12.29
N PHE A 770 53.48 54.93 12.44
CA PHE A 770 53.74 54.32 13.74
C PHE A 770 54.83 55.10 14.50
N PRO A 771 54.57 55.52 15.75
CA PRO A 771 55.52 56.28 16.56
C PRO A 771 56.57 55.37 17.21
N VAL A 772 57.16 54.45 16.44
CA VAL A 772 58.19 53.51 16.91
C VAL A 772 59.59 54.11 16.79
N ASN A 773 60.52 53.57 17.55
CA ASN A 773 61.91 54.01 17.67
C ASN A 773 62.84 53.02 16.96
N ARG A 774 62.52 51.72 17.05
CA ARG A 774 63.34 50.64 16.50
C ARG A 774 62.55 49.66 15.64
N LEU A 775 63.25 49.03 14.70
CA LEU A 775 62.79 47.86 13.95
C LEU A 775 63.72 46.69 14.23
N LYS A 776 63.17 45.55 14.59
CA LYS A 776 63.92 44.31 14.84
C LYS A 776 63.77 43.39 13.62
N ILE A 777 64.90 42.95 13.07
CA ILE A 777 64.95 41.98 11.97
C ILE A 777 64.84 40.60 12.59
N ASP A 778 63.83 39.84 12.14
CA ASP A 778 63.60 38.49 12.63
C ASP A 778 64.81 37.57 12.40
N ARG A 779 65.00 36.62 13.33
CA ARG A 779 66.08 35.64 13.28
C ARG A 779 66.05 34.81 11.99
N SER A 780 64.89 34.53 11.39
CA SER A 780 64.83 33.74 10.15
C SER A 780 65.65 34.35 9.02
N PHE A 781 65.56 35.68 8.84
CA PHE A 781 66.33 36.40 7.82
C PHE A 781 67.80 36.58 8.17
N VAL A 782 68.18 36.43 9.44
CA VAL A 782 69.59 36.58 9.90
C VAL A 782 70.34 35.25 9.87
N LYS A 783 69.65 34.16 10.18
CA LYS A 783 70.24 32.82 10.29
C LYS A 783 70.88 32.36 8.98
N ASP A 784 70.20 32.58 7.86
CA ASP A 784 70.58 32.01 6.56
C ASP A 784 71.23 33.04 5.61
N ILE A 785 71.64 34.23 6.11
CA ILE A 785 72.33 35.30 5.34
C ILE A 785 73.55 34.79 4.55
N GLU A 786 74.23 33.75 5.06
CA GLU A 786 75.43 33.19 4.43
C GLU A 786 75.11 32.29 3.22
N THR A 787 73.90 31.73 3.17
CA THR A 787 73.53 30.66 2.23
C THR A 787 72.39 31.04 1.30
N ASP A 788 71.48 31.91 1.73
CA ASP A 788 70.32 32.34 0.95
C ASP A 788 70.48 33.79 0.47
N PRO A 789 70.62 34.02 -0.85
CA PRO A 789 70.69 35.37 -1.42
C PRO A 789 69.46 36.22 -1.12
N ASP A 790 68.27 35.62 -1.02
CA ASP A 790 67.02 36.36 -0.79
C ASP A 790 66.96 36.88 0.65
N ASP A 791 67.34 36.09 1.65
CA ASP A 791 67.40 36.53 3.05
C ASP A 791 68.43 37.64 3.26
N SER A 792 69.60 37.53 2.61
CA SER A 792 70.61 38.60 2.63
C SER A 792 70.09 39.91 2.03
N ALA A 793 69.27 39.82 0.97
CA ALA A 793 68.67 40.97 0.32
C ALA A 793 67.56 41.61 1.17
N ILE A 794 66.72 40.79 1.82
CA ILE A 794 65.66 41.24 2.73
C ILE A 794 66.26 41.95 3.95
N ALA A 795 67.29 41.37 4.56
CA ALA A 795 68.00 41.99 5.68
C ALA A 795 68.59 43.35 5.29
N ALA A 796 69.31 43.44 4.17
CA ALA A 796 69.89 44.69 3.68
C ALA A 796 68.81 45.75 3.34
N ALA A 797 67.73 45.34 2.68
CA ALA A 797 66.62 46.23 2.34
C ALA A 797 65.91 46.77 3.60
N THR A 798 65.75 45.93 4.62
CA THR A 798 65.14 46.32 5.91
C THR A 798 66.00 47.35 6.63
N ILE A 799 67.32 47.15 6.66
CA ILE A 799 68.25 48.13 7.28
C ILE A 799 68.14 49.49 6.58
N ALA A 800 68.22 49.50 5.24
CA ALA A 800 68.13 50.73 4.46
C ALA A 800 66.79 51.45 4.64
N LEU A 801 65.68 50.69 4.69
CA LEU A 801 64.34 51.23 4.91
C LEU A 801 64.22 51.88 6.29
N ALA A 802 64.67 51.20 7.34
CA ALA A 802 64.61 51.69 8.71
C ALA A 802 65.36 53.01 8.87
N HIS A 803 66.58 53.10 8.34
CA HIS A 803 67.39 54.31 8.36
C HIS A 803 66.73 55.45 7.58
N THR A 804 66.10 55.15 6.44
CA THR A 804 65.34 56.15 5.66
C THR A 804 64.15 56.72 6.45
N LEU A 805 63.55 55.91 7.32
CA LEU A 805 62.46 56.31 8.23
C LEU A 805 62.96 56.90 9.56
N GLY A 806 64.28 57.03 9.74
CA GLY A 806 64.91 57.53 10.95
C GLY A 806 64.69 56.61 12.16
N LYS A 807 64.73 55.30 11.95
CA LYS A 807 64.61 54.25 12.99
C LYS A 807 65.94 53.53 13.15
N GLU A 808 66.26 53.13 14.38
CA GLU A 808 67.40 52.23 14.63
C GLU A 808 67.00 50.78 14.32
N VAL A 809 67.98 49.95 13.97
CA VAL A 809 67.77 48.55 13.61
C VAL A 809 68.44 47.62 14.61
N VAL A 810 67.70 46.62 15.05
CA VAL A 810 68.21 45.50 15.86
C VAL A 810 68.17 44.24 15.02
N ALA A 811 69.31 43.58 14.80
CA ALA A 811 69.33 42.27 14.15
C ALA A 811 69.36 41.15 15.20
N GLU A 812 68.39 40.24 15.11
CA GLU A 812 68.25 39.14 16.06
C GLU A 812 68.88 37.84 15.59
N GLY A 813 69.23 36.97 16.54
CA GLY A 813 69.70 35.62 16.22
C GLY A 813 71.09 35.56 15.58
N VAL A 814 71.97 36.55 15.86
CA VAL A 814 73.37 36.51 15.41
C VAL A 814 74.14 35.41 16.13
N GLU A 815 74.56 34.39 15.40
CA GLU A 815 75.23 33.19 15.90
C GLU A 815 76.68 33.06 15.43
N THR A 816 77.03 33.65 14.29
CA THR A 816 78.37 33.55 13.67
C THR A 816 79.05 34.91 13.48
N GLU A 817 80.39 34.92 13.47
CA GLU A 817 81.16 36.14 13.19
C GLU A 817 80.97 36.63 11.74
N THR A 818 80.64 35.72 10.82
CA THR A 818 80.33 36.05 9.42
C THR A 818 79.01 36.83 9.31
N GLN A 819 77.95 36.40 10.00
CA GLN A 819 76.69 37.15 10.12
C GLN A 819 76.93 38.54 10.74
N LEU A 820 77.72 38.61 11.81
CA LEU A 820 78.08 39.88 12.45
C LEU A 820 78.83 40.81 11.49
N SER A 821 79.76 40.26 10.69
CA SER A 821 80.52 41.03 9.71
C SER A 821 79.63 41.57 8.59
N PHE A 822 78.71 40.74 8.06
CA PHE A 822 77.73 41.19 7.06
C PHE A 822 76.86 42.33 7.60
N LEU A 823 76.30 42.18 8.80
CA LEU A 823 75.46 43.20 9.43
C LEU A 823 76.24 44.50 9.69
N ARG A 824 77.53 44.40 10.02
CA ARG A 824 78.43 45.55 10.17
C ARG A 824 78.67 46.26 8.85
N ASP A 825 78.86 45.52 7.76
CA ASP A 825 79.07 46.08 6.41
C ASP A 825 77.79 46.77 5.90
N GLN A 826 76.61 46.24 6.24
CA GLN A 826 75.31 46.86 5.97
C GLN A 826 74.96 48.01 6.94
N GLN A 827 75.86 48.37 7.86
CA GLN A 827 75.67 49.44 8.84
C GLN A 827 74.50 49.24 9.82
N CYS A 828 74.14 48.00 10.15
CA CYS A 828 73.16 47.71 11.20
C CYS A 828 73.56 48.37 12.53
N ASP A 829 72.62 48.85 13.35
CA ASP A 829 72.96 49.62 14.56
C ASP A 829 73.28 48.70 15.75
N ILE A 830 72.41 47.72 16.00
CA ILE A 830 72.40 46.90 17.20
C ILE A 830 72.25 45.43 16.81
N VAL A 831 72.94 44.55 17.54
CA VAL A 831 72.86 43.11 17.36
C VAL A 831 72.54 42.39 18.65
N GLN A 832 71.82 41.29 18.52
CA GLN A 832 71.48 40.37 19.58
C GLN A 832 71.57 38.93 19.07
N GLY A 833 72.12 38.03 19.88
CA GLY A 833 72.22 36.62 19.52
C GLY A 833 73.19 35.83 20.36
N TYR A 834 73.33 34.54 20.05
CA TYR A 834 74.15 33.61 20.84
C TYR A 834 75.64 33.80 20.66
N LEU A 835 76.08 34.48 19.59
CA LEU A 835 77.47 34.92 19.45
C LEU A 835 77.86 35.87 20.60
N ILE A 836 76.93 36.70 21.04
CA ILE A 836 77.14 37.66 22.11
C ILE A 836 77.00 36.98 23.48
N SER A 837 75.81 36.48 23.76
CA SER A 837 75.50 35.74 24.98
C SER A 837 74.18 35.01 24.81
N ARG A 838 74.08 33.83 25.44
CA ARG A 838 72.78 33.22 25.68
C ARG A 838 71.99 34.03 26.72
N PRO A 839 70.66 33.89 26.80
CA PRO A 839 69.85 34.52 27.85
C PRO A 839 70.26 34.05 29.25
N LEU A 840 70.66 34.98 30.12
CA LEU A 840 71.23 34.71 31.44
C LEU A 840 70.24 35.01 32.58
N PRO A 841 70.32 34.32 33.73
CA PRO A 841 69.63 34.73 34.94
C PRO A 841 70.04 36.13 35.41
N ALA A 842 69.18 36.79 36.21
CA ALA A 842 69.40 38.17 36.64
C ALA A 842 70.75 38.43 37.35
N ALA A 843 71.24 37.46 38.12
CA ALA A 843 72.50 37.57 38.85
C ALA A 843 73.72 37.56 37.90
N GLU A 844 73.76 36.61 36.98
CA GLU A 844 74.82 36.49 35.97
C GLU A 844 74.81 37.67 35.00
N MET A 845 73.61 38.13 34.61
CA MET A 845 73.48 39.32 33.76
C MET A 845 74.01 40.57 34.45
N ALA A 846 73.78 40.73 35.77
CA ALA A 846 74.35 41.85 36.52
C ALA A 846 75.88 41.85 36.50
N GLU A 847 76.51 40.67 36.57
CA GLU A 847 77.97 40.54 36.46
C GLU A 847 78.46 40.84 35.04
N TYR A 848 77.76 40.34 34.01
CA TYR A 848 78.05 40.63 32.61
C TYR A 848 78.03 42.15 32.33
N LEU A 849 76.99 42.83 32.81
CA LEU A 849 76.83 44.27 32.66
C LEU A 849 77.95 45.06 33.36
N ARG A 850 78.42 44.63 34.53
CA ARG A 850 79.54 45.29 35.23
C ARG A 850 80.87 45.12 34.51
N HIS A 851 81.15 43.92 33.99
CA HIS A 851 82.42 43.62 33.32
C HIS A 851 82.55 44.35 31.97
N ASN A 852 81.47 44.44 31.20
CA ASN A 852 81.48 45.11 29.89
C ASN A 852 81.30 46.63 29.95
N HIS A 853 81.01 47.21 31.12
CA HIS A 853 80.93 48.66 31.29
C HIS A 853 82.30 49.29 31.63
N LEU A 854 83.20 48.54 32.27
CA LEU A 854 84.60 48.89 32.45
C LEU A 854 85.33 48.61 31.13
N GLY A 855 85.40 49.58 30.22
CA GLY A 855 85.97 49.50 28.86
C GLY A 855 87.42 49.00 28.73
N ARG A 856 87.71 47.79 29.21
CA ARG A 856 88.78 46.96 28.67
C ARG A 856 88.20 46.36 27.41
N GLY A 857 88.74 46.77 26.27
CA GLY A 857 88.46 46.13 25.00
C GLY A 857 88.82 44.65 25.08
N SER A 858 87.90 43.82 25.54
CA SER A 858 87.78 42.48 25.01
C SER A 858 87.37 42.69 23.57
N ARG A 859 88.32 42.44 22.66
CA ARG A 859 87.94 42.01 21.32
C ARG A 859 86.83 40.99 21.50
N LEU A 860 85.72 41.18 20.80
CA LEU A 860 84.77 40.10 20.55
C LEU A 860 85.61 38.84 20.24
N PRO A 861 85.33 37.70 20.90
CA PRO A 861 86.17 36.51 20.81
C PRO A 861 86.45 36.08 19.36
#